data_AF-A0A9X2GZ68-F1
#
_entry.id   AF-A0A9X2GZ68-F1
#
_cell.length_a   1.000
_cell.length_b   1.000
_cell.length_c   1.000
_cell.angle_alpha   90.00
_cell.angle_beta   90.00
_cell.angle_gamma   90.00
#
_symmetry.space_group_name_H-M   'P 1'
#
loop_
_entity.id
_entity.type
_entity.pdbx_description
1 polymer ?
#
loop_
_entity_poly.entity_id
_entity_poly.type
_entity_poly.pdbx_seq_one_letter_code
_entity_poly.pdbx_strand_id
1 'polypeptide(L)'
;MRLTERFRALRARGRAKTAPEDSRSVEVIAEAPPYVPLRNLVPSPRFVDIELGEPGVPVVGNPMGVYVHAHSKARAVELEDGSFGIEVEGRGQNTDTHIAPGGREHHDNFAYGMRPGQTYTVIVRVNLEEPLTGRMSADRLSIRIGCRSRGKIDWALARSHKAPNHAGEYELSVTFTLPADASAAWICLQAGASQGGGKVVWSRLSVSESASAHKYFDGSTSGDELYSYTWEGAVNQSISARHLQQPLSESHAAELVSLYVEERDLQSARYVAGNLQRSQPEGLASQLAAAHLGRATGNADAEEQYRGVAAQMSDVTGLAVAWYWIGRARETRRDWRGARDSYRKAADAVPDSLEYRYRLGDALYRTGDTAESRAIILAAIKDDQSLPFDGEAALSIDPKTFRVRREVGLFLVSRMSEITRRSTLKTPKPLNDDALPIFVYWAQGFGEAPAIVQECLSQLRALHGARLHELTDQNIAAYVEPIPDVVRESSGRAHQSDMLRLALLEKYGGIWIDATCFVSEDLDEALSPLLNEFFCFRYGGPRISNWFLAARRGSYIVRAWFAAMSIWWEEEGYVPDYFLAHHVFEMLYWIDPDFRAAWERVVPRDSRPPHQLQFSMFDAYESETFDALLNLSFVHKLKYQFSDSAMSPESNIAYLLRRQLG
;
A
#
# COMPACT_ATOMS: atom_id res chain seq x y z
N MET A 1 -0.57 36.18 -40.63
CA MET A 1 -1.94 35.97 -41.17
C MET A 1 -2.01 34.55 -41.73
N ARG A 2 -2.99 33.76 -41.25
CA ARG A 2 -3.37 32.39 -41.68
C ARG A 2 -2.48 31.20 -41.22
N LEU A 3 -2.77 30.74 -40.01
CA LEU A 3 -2.56 29.35 -39.55
C LEU A 3 -3.92 28.76 -39.16
N THR A 4 -4.91 28.91 -40.05
CA THR A 4 -6.32 28.53 -39.81
C THR A 4 -6.86 27.51 -40.82
N GLU A 5 -6.00 26.82 -41.58
CA GLU A 5 -6.45 25.89 -42.64
C GLU A 5 -5.94 24.46 -42.56
N ARG A 6 -5.16 24.05 -41.54
CA ARG A 6 -4.73 22.65 -41.39
C ARG A 6 -5.53 21.79 -40.40
N PHE A 7 -6.53 22.35 -39.71
CA PHE A 7 -7.36 21.60 -38.75
C PHE A 7 -8.76 21.19 -39.26
N ARG A 8 -9.02 21.31 -40.57
CA ARG A 8 -10.37 21.08 -41.15
C ARG A 8 -10.67 19.69 -41.72
N ALA A 9 -9.84 18.66 -41.50
CA ALA A 9 -10.02 17.37 -42.19
C ALA A 9 -10.10 16.11 -41.31
N LEU A 10 -10.56 16.20 -40.05
CA LEU A 10 -10.92 15.01 -39.24
C LEU A 10 -12.22 15.18 -38.43
N ARG A 11 -13.15 15.99 -38.94
CA ARG A 11 -14.57 15.97 -38.52
C ARG A 11 -15.44 15.50 -39.68
N ALA A 12 -15.47 14.19 -39.90
CA ALA A 12 -16.52 13.56 -40.70
C ALA A 12 -16.70 12.10 -40.25
N ARG A 13 -17.63 11.89 -39.30
CA ARG A 13 -18.52 10.72 -39.07
C ARG A 13 -18.64 10.41 -37.59
N GLY A 14 -19.83 10.66 -37.04
CA GLY A 14 -20.21 10.35 -35.66
C GLY A 14 -21.21 11.37 -35.13
N ARG A 15 -22.46 11.26 -35.57
CA ARG A 15 -23.57 12.18 -35.30
C ARG A 15 -23.80 12.38 -33.79
N ALA A 16 -23.93 13.65 -33.40
CA ALA A 16 -24.59 14.06 -32.18
C ALA A 16 -26.07 13.64 -32.20
N LYS A 17 -26.53 12.95 -31.16
CA LYS A 17 -27.87 13.17 -30.62
C LYS A 17 -27.71 14.19 -29.50
N THR A 18 -28.27 15.36 -29.72
CA THR A 18 -28.49 16.42 -28.75
C THR A 18 -29.26 15.88 -27.54
N ALA A 19 -28.70 16.06 -26.34
CA ALA A 19 -29.45 15.99 -25.08
C ALA A 19 -29.71 17.43 -24.61
N PRO A 20 -30.85 17.70 -23.94
CA PRO A 20 -31.38 19.05 -23.76
C PRO A 20 -30.62 19.83 -22.69
N GLU A 21 -30.59 21.15 -22.85
CA GLU A 21 -30.53 22.09 -21.73
C GLU A 21 -31.71 21.76 -20.81
N ASP A 22 -31.42 21.10 -19.69
CA ASP A 22 -32.37 20.89 -18.62
C ASP A 22 -31.73 21.49 -17.37
N SER A 23 -32.20 22.68 -17.02
CA SER A 23 -32.04 23.31 -15.72
C SER A 23 -32.57 22.36 -14.65
N ARG A 24 -31.75 21.39 -14.24
CA ARG A 24 -32.03 20.57 -13.07
C ARG A 24 -31.55 21.33 -11.86
N SER A 25 -32.51 22.04 -11.30
CA SER A 25 -32.77 22.10 -9.87
C SER A 25 -31.72 21.36 -9.06
N VAL A 26 -31.04 22.13 -8.20
CA VAL A 26 -30.44 21.62 -6.97
C VAL A 26 -31.39 20.57 -6.42
N GLU A 27 -31.05 19.30 -6.59
CA GLU A 27 -31.75 18.24 -5.88
C GLU A 27 -31.46 18.56 -4.42
N VAL A 28 -32.51 19.04 -3.75
CA VAL A 28 -32.56 19.19 -2.32
C VAL A 28 -32.27 17.79 -1.78
N ILE A 29 -31.01 17.51 -1.47
CA ILE A 29 -30.68 16.47 -0.51
C ILE A 29 -31.31 17.00 0.77
N ALA A 30 -32.50 16.48 1.05
CA ALA A 30 -33.22 16.69 2.28
C ALA A 30 -32.25 16.54 3.45
N GLU A 31 -32.30 17.53 4.34
CA GLU A 31 -31.51 17.71 5.55
C GLU A 31 -30.97 16.39 6.13
N ALA A 32 -29.68 16.11 5.93
CA ALA A 32 -28.97 15.25 6.87
C ALA A 32 -28.80 16.06 8.17
N PRO A 33 -29.29 15.59 9.34
CA PRO A 33 -29.15 16.31 10.59
C PRO A 33 -27.65 16.54 10.91
N PRO A 34 -27.36 17.56 11.74
CA PRO A 34 -26.00 18.04 11.93
C PRO A 34 -25.24 17.00 12.75
N TYR A 35 -24.23 16.37 12.15
CA TYR A 35 -23.35 15.36 12.75
C TYR A 35 -24.04 14.03 13.06
N VAL A 36 -24.21 13.17 12.04
CA VAL A 36 -24.56 11.77 12.25
C VAL A 36 -23.37 11.07 12.93
N PRO A 37 -23.49 10.60 14.18
CA PRO A 37 -22.43 9.84 14.82
C PRO A 37 -22.11 8.61 13.97
N LEU A 38 -20.83 8.28 13.84
CA LEU A 38 -20.47 7.00 13.20
C LEU A 38 -20.86 5.90 14.18
N ARG A 39 -21.82 5.06 13.79
CA ARG A 39 -22.35 3.98 14.63
C ARG A 39 -21.68 2.67 14.29
N ASN A 40 -21.18 1.99 15.33
CA ASN A 40 -20.88 0.57 15.26
C ASN A 40 -22.18 -0.18 15.58
N LEU A 41 -22.72 -0.87 14.57
CA LEU A 41 -24.00 -1.55 14.58
C LEU A 41 -23.96 -2.90 15.33
N VAL A 42 -22.78 -3.36 15.77
CA VAL A 42 -22.62 -4.62 16.49
C VAL A 42 -22.94 -4.40 17.97
N PRO A 43 -23.98 -5.05 18.55
CA PRO A 43 -24.34 -4.81 19.95
C PRO A 43 -23.31 -5.33 20.96
N SER A 44 -22.60 -6.41 20.61
CA SER A 44 -21.50 -6.96 21.41
C SER A 44 -20.22 -7.06 20.57
N PRO A 45 -19.55 -5.92 20.34
CA PRO A 45 -18.37 -5.86 19.48
C PRO A 45 -17.16 -6.58 20.10
N ARG A 46 -17.15 -6.75 21.43
CA ARG A 46 -16.16 -7.51 22.20
C ARG A 46 -16.59 -8.96 22.51
N PHE A 47 -17.64 -9.45 21.85
CA PHE A 47 -18.16 -10.81 22.02
C PHE A 47 -18.47 -11.21 23.47
N VAL A 48 -18.88 -10.25 24.31
CA VAL A 48 -19.42 -10.51 25.65
C VAL A 48 -20.86 -11.00 25.53
N ASP A 49 -21.24 -12.03 26.29
CA ASP A 49 -22.59 -12.60 26.32
C ASP A 49 -23.14 -13.05 24.94
N ILE A 50 -22.27 -13.45 24.03
CA ILE A 50 -22.69 -13.99 22.73
C ILE A 50 -23.28 -15.40 22.85
N GLU A 51 -24.22 -15.72 21.95
CA GLU A 51 -24.80 -17.05 21.84
C GLU A 51 -24.21 -17.78 20.63
N LEU A 52 -23.41 -18.82 20.87
CA LEU A 52 -22.90 -19.67 19.79
C LEU A 52 -23.97 -20.67 19.36
N GLY A 53 -24.38 -20.61 18.09
CA GLY A 53 -25.30 -21.56 17.51
C GLY A 53 -24.69 -22.96 17.37
N GLU A 54 -25.54 -23.99 17.35
CA GLU A 54 -25.10 -25.35 17.03
C GLU A 54 -24.54 -25.41 15.60
N PRO A 55 -23.43 -26.14 15.34
CA PRO A 55 -22.83 -26.22 14.01
C PRO A 55 -23.82 -26.62 12.92
N GLY A 56 -23.99 -25.74 11.93
CA GLY A 56 -24.91 -25.94 10.79
C GLY A 56 -26.34 -25.49 11.03
N VAL A 57 -26.71 -25.12 12.26
CA VAL A 57 -28.05 -24.64 12.61
C VAL A 57 -28.10 -23.11 12.45
N PRO A 58 -28.99 -22.56 11.61
CA PRO A 58 -29.13 -21.12 11.44
C PRO A 58 -29.51 -20.41 12.74
N VAL A 59 -28.89 -19.26 12.98
CA VAL A 59 -29.27 -18.33 14.05
C VAL A 59 -30.08 -17.21 13.41
N VAL A 60 -31.35 -17.07 13.80
CA VAL A 60 -32.31 -16.15 13.17
C VAL A 60 -32.87 -15.20 14.22
N GLY A 61 -32.88 -13.89 13.93
CA GLY A 61 -33.50 -12.88 14.80
C GLY A 61 -32.75 -12.57 16.10
N ASN A 62 -31.59 -13.21 16.35
CA ASN A 62 -30.73 -12.89 17.49
C ASN A 62 -29.48 -12.12 17.03
N PRO A 63 -29.38 -10.80 17.26
CA PRO A 63 -28.21 -10.01 16.90
C PRO A 63 -26.97 -10.31 17.77
N MET A 64 -27.14 -10.95 18.93
CA MET A 64 -26.06 -11.44 19.80
C MET A 64 -25.64 -12.87 19.43
N GLY A 65 -26.34 -13.49 18.49
CA GLY A 65 -26.10 -14.85 18.09
C GLY A 65 -25.07 -14.96 16.96
N VAL A 66 -24.29 -16.03 17.01
CA VAL A 66 -23.25 -16.33 16.04
C VAL A 66 -23.54 -17.68 15.41
N TYR A 67 -23.77 -17.68 14.10
CA TYR A 67 -23.88 -18.92 13.35
C TYR A 67 -22.51 -19.60 13.27
N VAL A 68 -22.45 -20.89 13.59
CA VAL A 68 -21.25 -21.73 13.43
C VAL A 68 -21.46 -22.64 12.23
N HIS A 69 -20.53 -22.64 11.28
CA HIS A 69 -20.67 -23.50 10.11
C HIS A 69 -20.63 -24.99 10.45
N ALA A 70 -21.27 -25.84 9.64
CA ALA A 70 -21.31 -27.30 9.87
C ALA A 70 -19.90 -27.95 9.91
N HIS A 71 -18.94 -27.34 9.21
CA HIS A 71 -17.54 -27.74 9.21
C HIS A 71 -16.67 -27.02 10.24
N SER A 72 -17.28 -26.28 11.17
CA SER A 72 -16.57 -25.56 12.23
C SER A 72 -16.94 -26.10 13.60
N LYS A 73 -16.02 -25.92 14.55
CA LYS A 73 -16.31 -25.83 15.98
C LYS A 73 -15.95 -24.43 16.44
N ALA A 74 -16.75 -23.87 17.34
CA ALA A 74 -16.47 -22.56 17.92
C ALA A 74 -16.63 -22.59 19.44
N ARG A 75 -15.83 -21.79 20.15
CA ARG A 75 -16.00 -21.53 21.59
C ARG A 75 -15.63 -20.09 21.91
N ALA A 76 -16.27 -19.52 22.92
CA ALA A 76 -15.85 -18.24 23.47
C ALA A 76 -14.54 -18.43 24.26
N VAL A 77 -13.64 -17.46 24.15
CA VAL A 77 -12.35 -17.42 24.86
C VAL A 77 -12.16 -16.05 25.48
N GLU A 78 -11.71 -16.01 26.73
CA GLU A 78 -11.32 -14.76 27.39
C GLU A 78 -9.93 -14.33 26.90
N LEU A 79 -9.75 -13.04 26.64
CA LEU A 79 -8.51 -12.42 26.17
C LEU A 79 -7.81 -11.71 27.32
N GLU A 80 -6.51 -11.44 27.17
CA GLU A 80 -5.67 -10.85 28.23
C GLU A 80 -6.15 -9.48 28.73
N ASP A 81 -6.88 -8.74 27.90
CA ASP A 81 -7.45 -7.43 28.23
C ASP A 81 -8.85 -7.52 28.88
N GLY A 82 -9.31 -8.73 29.23
CA GLY A 82 -10.62 -9.00 29.82
C GLY A 82 -11.79 -8.96 28.82
N SER A 83 -11.52 -8.80 27.52
CA SER A 83 -12.54 -8.97 26.47
C SER A 83 -12.68 -10.42 26.03
N PHE A 84 -13.65 -10.73 25.17
CA PHE A 84 -13.85 -12.07 24.64
C PHE A 84 -13.55 -12.15 23.14
N GLY A 85 -13.09 -13.33 22.73
CA GLY A 85 -12.94 -13.75 21.35
C GLY A 85 -13.75 -15.01 21.06
N ILE A 86 -13.88 -15.35 19.78
CA ILE A 86 -14.43 -16.62 19.31
C ILE A 86 -13.31 -17.42 18.67
N GLU A 87 -12.87 -18.48 19.34
CA GLU A 87 -11.95 -19.46 18.77
C GLU A 87 -12.72 -20.37 17.81
N VAL A 88 -12.22 -20.51 16.58
CA VAL A 88 -12.79 -21.34 15.52
C VAL A 88 -11.75 -22.36 15.08
N GLU A 89 -12.18 -23.63 15.01
CA GLU A 89 -11.39 -24.74 14.50
C GLU A 89 -12.20 -25.52 13.44
N GLY A 90 -11.52 -26.11 12.46
CA GLY A 90 -12.15 -26.99 11.49
C GLY A 90 -12.67 -28.30 12.09
N ARG A 91 -13.73 -28.82 11.47
CA ARG A 91 -14.38 -30.11 11.77
C ARG A 91 -14.40 -30.95 10.50
N GLY A 92 -13.70 -32.08 10.52
CA GLY A 92 -13.50 -32.92 9.34
C GLY A 92 -12.51 -32.36 8.32
N GLN A 93 -12.61 -32.83 7.08
CA GLN A 93 -11.63 -32.58 6.01
C GLN A 93 -11.94 -31.37 5.13
N ASN A 94 -13.09 -30.72 5.34
CA ASN A 94 -13.48 -29.53 4.57
C ASN A 94 -12.82 -28.27 5.17
N THR A 95 -12.43 -27.36 4.29
CA THR A 95 -11.76 -26.10 4.65
C THR A 95 -12.69 -24.89 4.59
N ASP A 96 -13.96 -25.06 4.23
CA ASP A 96 -14.99 -24.03 4.39
C ASP A 96 -15.41 -23.93 5.85
N THR A 97 -14.52 -23.39 6.67
CA THR A 97 -14.65 -23.29 8.12
C THR A 97 -14.72 -21.83 8.52
N HIS A 98 -15.85 -21.42 9.08
CA HIS A 98 -16.13 -20.04 9.45
C HIS A 98 -17.23 -19.96 10.51
N ILE A 99 -17.42 -18.72 10.98
CA ILE A 99 -18.57 -18.28 11.76
C ILE A 99 -19.22 -17.10 11.05
N ALA A 100 -20.49 -16.83 11.35
CA ALA A 100 -21.21 -15.65 10.86
C ALA A 100 -21.95 -14.95 12.01
N PRO A 101 -21.31 -13.96 12.64
CA PRO A 101 -21.94 -13.11 13.65
C PRO A 101 -23.14 -12.35 13.07
N GLY A 102 -24.26 -12.31 13.79
CA GLY A 102 -25.53 -11.72 13.30
C GLY A 102 -26.31 -12.65 12.35
N GLY A 103 -25.89 -13.91 12.21
CA GLY A 103 -26.58 -14.94 11.45
C GLY A 103 -26.14 -15.05 9.97
N ARG A 104 -26.68 -16.05 9.26
CA ARG A 104 -26.30 -16.40 7.89
C ARG A 104 -27.49 -16.87 7.05
N GLU A 105 -27.53 -16.46 5.79
CA GLU A 105 -28.32 -17.07 4.68
C GLU A 105 -29.84 -17.25 4.88
N HIS A 106 -30.44 -16.53 5.81
CA HIS A 106 -31.89 -16.52 6.00
C HIS A 106 -32.55 -15.40 5.18
N HIS A 107 -33.73 -15.65 4.61
CA HIS A 107 -34.52 -14.64 3.90
C HIS A 107 -34.84 -13.47 4.83
N ASP A 108 -34.75 -12.23 4.33
CA ASP A 108 -34.93 -10.98 5.09
C ASP A 108 -33.95 -10.77 6.26
N ASN A 109 -32.89 -11.58 6.40
CA ASN A 109 -31.86 -11.33 7.40
C ASN A 109 -30.80 -10.38 6.87
N PHE A 110 -30.73 -9.19 7.47
CA PHE A 110 -29.63 -8.26 7.30
C PHE A 110 -28.83 -8.23 8.59
N ALA A 111 -27.65 -8.84 8.58
CA ALA A 111 -26.80 -8.87 9.77
C ALA A 111 -26.60 -7.45 10.32
N TYR A 112 -26.87 -7.29 11.62
CA TYR A 112 -26.79 -6.02 12.35
C TYR A 112 -27.64 -4.87 11.77
N GLY A 113 -28.70 -5.18 11.02
CA GLY A 113 -29.61 -4.18 10.47
C GLY A 113 -29.05 -3.39 9.29
N MET A 114 -28.06 -3.93 8.57
CA MET A 114 -27.62 -3.37 7.29
C MET A 114 -28.80 -3.18 6.32
N ARG A 115 -28.72 -2.17 5.45
CA ARG A 115 -29.81 -1.80 4.52
C ARG A 115 -29.36 -1.86 3.07
N PRO A 116 -30.22 -2.30 2.14
CA PRO A 116 -29.94 -2.26 0.70
C PRO A 116 -29.56 -0.85 0.23
N GLY A 117 -28.62 -0.76 -0.71
CA GLY A 117 -28.17 0.51 -1.30
C GLY A 117 -27.22 1.34 -0.45
N GLN A 118 -26.90 0.91 0.78
CA GLN A 118 -25.95 1.60 1.66
C GLN A 118 -24.56 0.98 1.62
N THR A 119 -23.56 1.80 1.99
CA THR A 119 -22.15 1.39 2.07
C THR A 119 -21.75 1.16 3.52
N TYR A 120 -21.06 0.04 3.76
CA TYR A 120 -20.63 -0.39 5.08
C TYR A 120 -19.14 -0.71 5.09
N THR A 121 -18.50 -0.48 6.23
CA THR A 121 -17.15 -0.97 6.55
C THR A 121 -17.26 -1.95 7.71
N VAL A 122 -16.68 -3.14 7.55
CA VAL A 122 -16.58 -4.17 8.58
C VAL A 122 -15.13 -4.28 9.01
N ILE A 123 -14.89 -4.23 10.32
CA ILE A 123 -13.56 -4.36 10.93
C ILE A 123 -13.60 -5.52 11.91
N VAL A 124 -12.59 -6.38 11.92
CA VAL A 124 -12.46 -7.45 12.91
C VAL A 124 -10.98 -7.71 13.20
N ARG A 125 -10.67 -8.08 14.44
CA ARG A 125 -9.35 -8.55 14.82
C ARG A 125 -9.31 -10.07 14.72
N VAL A 126 -8.21 -10.59 14.17
CA VAL A 126 -7.92 -12.02 14.09
C VAL A 126 -6.58 -12.30 14.74
N ASN A 127 -6.56 -13.27 15.65
CA ASN A 127 -5.36 -13.71 16.33
C ASN A 127 -5.07 -15.18 15.99
N LEU A 128 -3.82 -15.44 15.64
CA LEU A 128 -3.26 -16.77 15.47
C LEU A 128 -2.18 -16.98 16.53
N GLU A 129 -2.34 -18.00 17.36
CA GLU A 129 -1.27 -18.42 18.26
C GLU A 129 -0.13 -19.10 17.49
N GLU A 130 -0.47 -19.88 16.48
CA GLU A 130 0.45 -20.56 15.58
C GLU A 130 -0.05 -20.49 14.13
N PRO A 131 0.83 -20.58 13.11
CA PRO A 131 0.43 -20.69 11.72
C PRO A 131 -0.55 -21.84 11.49
N LEU A 132 -1.58 -21.62 10.66
CA LEU A 132 -2.44 -22.68 10.17
C LEU A 132 -1.64 -23.66 9.31
N THR A 133 -1.97 -24.93 9.41
CA THR A 133 -1.31 -26.04 8.71
C THR A 133 -2.32 -26.96 8.04
N GLY A 134 -1.82 -27.97 7.31
CA GLY A 134 -2.68 -28.94 6.64
C GLY A 134 -3.42 -28.37 5.43
N ARG A 135 -4.64 -28.86 5.18
CA ARG A 135 -5.46 -28.41 4.06
C ARG A 135 -6.10 -27.08 4.42
N MET A 136 -5.94 -26.10 3.53
CA MET A 136 -6.42 -24.74 3.77
C MET A 136 -7.24 -24.22 2.59
N SER A 137 -8.18 -23.34 2.89
CA SER A 137 -8.96 -22.59 1.90
C SER A 137 -8.13 -21.43 1.33
N ALA A 138 -8.38 -21.09 0.07
CA ALA A 138 -7.81 -19.90 -0.56
C ALA A 138 -8.28 -18.60 0.12
N ASP A 139 -9.48 -18.62 0.71
CA ASP A 139 -10.14 -17.49 1.37
C ASP A 139 -9.95 -17.49 2.91
N ARG A 140 -9.03 -18.29 3.44
CA ARG A 140 -8.77 -18.34 4.89
C ARG A 140 -8.36 -16.98 5.46
N LEU A 141 -8.54 -16.82 6.76
CA LEU A 141 -8.15 -15.63 7.53
C LEU A 141 -8.67 -14.33 6.91
N SER A 142 -9.93 -14.31 6.48
CA SER A 142 -10.53 -13.16 5.81
C SER A 142 -11.96 -12.90 6.26
N ILE A 143 -12.44 -11.69 6.00
CA ILE A 143 -13.85 -11.34 6.04
C ILE A 143 -14.43 -11.61 4.66
N ARG A 144 -15.55 -12.33 4.59
CA ARG A 144 -16.33 -12.51 3.35
C ARG A 144 -17.74 -11.96 3.55
N ILE A 145 -18.16 -11.09 2.66
CA ILE A 145 -19.50 -10.52 2.65
C ILE A 145 -20.34 -11.27 1.64
N GLY A 146 -21.46 -11.82 2.10
CA GLY A 146 -22.44 -12.47 1.24
C GLY A 146 -23.75 -11.70 1.21
N CYS A 147 -24.47 -11.77 0.10
CA CYS A 147 -25.79 -11.17 -0.02
C CYS A 147 -26.71 -12.00 -0.92
N ARG A 148 -28.01 -11.73 -0.84
CA ARG A 148 -28.99 -12.22 -1.82
C ARG A 148 -29.58 -11.03 -2.58
N SER A 149 -29.41 -10.99 -3.90
CA SER A 149 -29.97 -9.96 -4.79
C SER A 149 -30.66 -10.63 -5.97
N ARG A 150 -31.84 -10.13 -6.35
CA ARG A 150 -32.69 -10.69 -7.44
C ARG A 150 -32.92 -12.20 -7.33
N GLY A 151 -33.09 -12.71 -6.11
CA GLY A 151 -33.29 -14.13 -5.83
C GLY A 151 -32.04 -15.01 -5.96
N LYS A 152 -30.88 -14.47 -6.35
CA LYS A 152 -29.60 -15.18 -6.43
C LYS A 152 -28.72 -14.85 -5.22
N ILE A 153 -27.97 -15.85 -4.76
CA ILE A 153 -26.96 -15.65 -3.71
C ILE A 153 -25.64 -15.25 -4.39
N ASP A 154 -25.10 -14.11 -3.97
CA ASP A 154 -23.69 -13.79 -4.14
C ASP A 154 -22.97 -14.13 -2.83
N TRP A 155 -22.15 -15.19 -2.88
CA TRP A 155 -21.43 -15.68 -1.71
C TRP A 155 -20.27 -14.77 -1.30
N ALA A 156 -19.88 -13.84 -2.17
CA ALA A 156 -18.65 -13.06 -2.02
C ALA A 156 -18.79 -11.69 -2.71
N LEU A 157 -19.82 -10.93 -2.33
CA LEU A 157 -20.02 -9.55 -2.76
C LEU A 157 -18.75 -8.70 -2.53
N ALA A 158 -18.11 -8.90 -1.38
CA ALA A 158 -16.84 -8.28 -1.05
C ALA A 158 -16.00 -9.20 -0.14
N ARG A 159 -14.70 -8.97 -0.10
CA ARG A 159 -13.75 -9.67 0.77
C ARG A 159 -12.70 -8.71 1.31
N SER A 160 -12.26 -8.92 2.54
CA SER A 160 -11.05 -8.27 3.03
C SER A 160 -9.81 -8.89 2.40
N HIS A 161 -8.67 -8.22 2.53
CA HIS A 161 -7.39 -8.92 2.45
C HIS A 161 -7.33 -10.02 3.52
N LYS A 162 -6.48 -11.02 3.28
CA LYS A 162 -6.27 -12.12 4.22
C LYS A 162 -5.23 -11.70 5.25
N ALA A 163 -5.42 -12.09 6.51
CA ALA A 163 -4.33 -11.99 7.46
C ALA A 163 -3.19 -12.94 7.03
N PRO A 164 -1.92 -12.55 7.27
CA PRO A 164 -0.80 -13.45 7.10
C PRO A 164 -1.00 -14.74 7.89
N ASN A 165 -0.59 -15.88 7.34
CA ASN A 165 -0.66 -17.16 8.04
C ASN A 165 0.53 -17.34 8.99
N HIS A 166 0.62 -16.46 9.98
CA HIS A 166 1.69 -16.41 10.96
C HIS A 166 1.12 -16.15 12.34
N ALA A 167 1.87 -16.57 13.38
CA ALA A 167 1.48 -16.28 14.75
C ALA A 167 1.46 -14.76 14.97
N GLY A 168 0.30 -14.22 15.33
CA GLY A 168 0.10 -12.80 15.53
C GLY A 168 -1.33 -12.34 15.41
N GLU A 169 -1.47 -11.04 15.66
CA GLU A 169 -2.76 -10.40 15.76
C GLU A 169 -2.87 -9.33 14.69
N TYR A 170 -3.92 -9.43 13.89
CA TYR A 170 -4.10 -8.66 12.67
C TYR A 170 -5.49 -8.04 12.68
N GLU A 171 -5.60 -6.79 12.23
CA GLU A 171 -6.88 -6.14 11.98
C GLU A 171 -7.22 -6.30 10.50
N LEU A 172 -8.42 -6.82 10.22
CA LEU A 172 -8.95 -6.94 8.87
C LEU A 172 -10.08 -5.94 8.69
N SER A 173 -10.15 -5.35 7.50
CA SER A 173 -11.21 -4.43 7.13
C SER A 173 -11.70 -4.71 5.71
N VAL A 174 -12.99 -4.48 5.46
CA VAL A 174 -13.60 -4.50 4.12
C VAL A 174 -14.70 -3.46 4.04
N THR A 175 -14.67 -2.64 2.98
CA THR A 175 -15.73 -1.68 2.65
C THR A 175 -16.50 -2.16 1.43
N PHE A 176 -17.83 -2.14 1.48
CA PHE A 176 -18.69 -2.61 0.40
C PHE A 176 -20.03 -1.89 0.37
N THR A 177 -20.66 -1.83 -0.81
CA THR A 177 -22.01 -1.32 -0.98
C THR A 177 -22.97 -2.48 -1.23
N LEU A 178 -24.04 -2.56 -0.44
CA LEU A 178 -25.09 -3.55 -0.68
C LEU A 178 -25.88 -3.17 -1.94
N PRO A 179 -26.18 -4.13 -2.84
CA PRO A 179 -27.09 -3.89 -3.95
C PRO A 179 -28.42 -3.29 -3.46
N ALA A 180 -28.97 -2.32 -4.19
CA ALA A 180 -30.22 -1.67 -3.83
C ALA A 180 -31.43 -2.64 -3.80
N ASP A 181 -31.32 -3.77 -4.48
CA ASP A 181 -32.29 -4.86 -4.53
C ASP A 181 -31.88 -6.08 -3.67
N ALA A 182 -30.96 -5.89 -2.72
CA ALA A 182 -30.61 -6.91 -1.76
C ALA A 182 -31.82 -7.26 -0.87
N SER A 183 -31.98 -8.55 -0.59
CA SER A 183 -33.04 -9.14 0.25
C SER A 183 -32.47 -9.82 1.51
N ALA A 184 -31.15 -9.97 1.59
CA ALA A 184 -30.42 -10.45 2.75
C ALA A 184 -28.94 -10.08 2.61
N ALA A 185 -28.23 -9.93 3.73
CA ALA A 185 -26.79 -9.72 3.79
C ALA A 185 -26.20 -10.31 5.08
N TRP A 186 -25.01 -10.90 4.98
CA TRP A 186 -24.31 -11.52 6.11
C TRP A 186 -22.80 -11.36 6.02
N ILE A 187 -22.14 -11.54 7.16
CA ILE A 187 -20.70 -11.42 7.34
C ILE A 187 -20.17 -12.79 7.75
N CYS A 188 -19.22 -13.34 6.99
CA CYS A 188 -18.55 -14.58 7.33
C CYS A 188 -17.09 -14.29 7.72
N LEU A 189 -16.69 -14.75 8.91
CA LEU A 189 -15.30 -14.71 9.37
C LEU A 189 -14.63 -16.05 9.07
N GLN A 190 -13.81 -16.09 8.01
CA GLN A 190 -13.25 -17.31 7.44
C GLN A 190 -12.00 -17.77 8.19
N ALA A 191 -12.10 -18.85 8.98
CA ALA A 191 -10.92 -19.49 9.56
C ALA A 191 -10.13 -20.25 8.47
N GLY A 192 -10.83 -21.01 7.63
CA GLY A 192 -10.29 -21.59 6.39
C GLY A 192 -9.29 -22.74 6.54
N ALA A 193 -9.34 -23.55 7.61
CA ALA A 193 -8.48 -24.71 7.81
C ALA A 193 -9.30 -25.96 8.19
N SER A 194 -8.90 -27.13 7.69
CA SER A 194 -9.52 -28.41 8.09
C SER A 194 -9.21 -28.76 9.56
N GLN A 195 -9.87 -29.78 10.10
CA GLN A 195 -9.61 -30.26 11.46
C GLN A 195 -8.12 -30.57 11.68
N GLY A 196 -7.59 -30.12 12.82
CA GLY A 196 -6.16 -30.22 13.15
C GLY A 196 -5.26 -29.22 12.41
N GLY A 197 -5.82 -28.35 11.57
CA GLY A 197 -5.08 -27.34 10.81
C GLY A 197 -4.80 -26.04 11.58
N GLY A 198 -5.09 -25.99 12.88
CA GLY A 198 -4.88 -24.83 13.73
C GLY A 198 -6.16 -24.12 14.12
N LYS A 199 -6.02 -23.15 15.02
CA LYS A 199 -7.12 -22.39 15.64
C LYS A 199 -7.03 -20.92 15.24
N VAL A 200 -8.18 -20.30 15.07
CA VAL A 200 -8.28 -18.88 14.72
C VAL A 200 -9.17 -18.20 15.74
N VAL A 201 -8.69 -17.15 16.39
CA VAL A 201 -9.49 -16.38 17.36
C VAL A 201 -9.93 -15.07 16.73
N TRP A 202 -11.23 -14.82 16.66
CA TRP A 202 -11.82 -13.56 16.19
C TRP A 202 -12.24 -12.70 17.37
N SER A 203 -11.98 -11.40 17.33
CA SER A 203 -12.42 -10.44 18.36
C SER A 203 -12.67 -9.06 17.77
N ARG A 204 -13.23 -8.13 18.55
CA ARG A 204 -13.39 -6.72 18.16
C ARG A 204 -14.10 -6.53 16.82
N LEU A 205 -15.28 -7.11 16.67
CA LEU A 205 -16.08 -6.95 15.46
C LEU A 205 -16.77 -5.58 15.46
N SER A 206 -16.62 -4.83 14.38
CA SER A 206 -17.35 -3.59 14.13
C SER A 206 -17.99 -3.61 12.74
N VAL A 207 -19.20 -3.06 12.64
CA VAL A 207 -19.90 -2.83 11.38
C VAL A 207 -20.44 -1.41 11.39
N SER A 208 -19.94 -0.57 10.49
CA SER A 208 -20.32 0.85 10.45
C SER A 208 -20.84 1.24 9.06
N GLU A 209 -21.89 2.05 9.00
CA GLU A 209 -22.38 2.67 7.75
C GLU A 209 -21.40 3.79 7.35
N SER A 210 -20.35 3.43 6.60
CA SER A 210 -19.29 4.34 6.15
C SER A 210 -18.67 3.82 4.85
N ALA A 211 -18.30 4.73 3.96
CA ALA A 211 -17.51 4.44 2.78
C ALA A 211 -15.99 4.59 3.02
N SER A 212 -15.59 4.97 4.24
CA SER A 212 -14.22 5.36 4.58
C SER A 212 -13.61 4.41 5.60
N ALA A 213 -12.31 4.17 5.43
CA ALA A 213 -11.52 3.44 6.40
C ALA A 213 -11.48 4.22 7.72
N HIS A 214 -11.68 3.51 8.82
CA HIS A 214 -11.56 4.03 10.17
C HIS A 214 -11.08 2.89 11.07
N LYS A 215 -10.56 3.20 12.25
CA LYS A 215 -10.15 2.18 13.22
C LYS A 215 -11.35 1.60 13.95
N TYR A 216 -11.18 0.38 14.48
CA TYR A 216 -12.14 -0.20 15.41
C TYR A 216 -12.47 0.76 16.56
N PHE A 217 -13.75 0.83 16.94
CA PHE A 217 -14.19 1.49 18.17
C PHE A 217 -15.42 0.79 18.76
N ASP A 218 -15.60 0.98 20.06
CA ASP A 218 -16.84 0.69 20.79
C ASP A 218 -17.13 1.79 21.81
N GLY A 219 -18.22 1.68 22.57
CA GLY A 219 -18.61 2.69 23.54
C GLY A 219 -17.68 2.81 24.76
N SER A 220 -16.68 1.93 24.87
CA SER A 220 -15.64 1.94 25.90
C SER A 220 -14.27 2.37 25.35
N THR A 221 -14.18 2.74 24.07
CA THR A 221 -12.98 3.36 23.50
C THR A 221 -12.70 4.70 24.20
N SER A 222 -11.45 4.92 24.62
CA SER A 222 -11.04 6.21 25.21
C SER A 222 -11.20 7.34 24.19
N GLY A 223 -11.80 8.44 24.62
CA GLY A 223 -11.88 9.65 23.79
C GLY A 223 -10.52 10.34 23.61
N ASP A 224 -10.43 11.19 22.60
CA ASP A 224 -9.28 12.06 22.31
C ASP A 224 -9.74 13.52 22.20
N GLU A 225 -8.95 14.42 21.58
CA GLU A 225 -9.32 15.83 21.43
C GLU A 225 -10.50 16.05 20.45
N LEU A 226 -10.77 15.08 19.57
CA LEU A 226 -11.75 15.19 18.48
C LEU A 226 -12.98 14.32 18.72
N TYR A 227 -12.82 13.13 19.30
CA TYR A 227 -13.86 12.13 19.39
C TYR A 227 -14.14 11.66 20.81
N SER A 228 -15.41 11.47 21.11
CA SER A 228 -15.88 10.71 22.28
C SER A 228 -16.66 9.49 21.81
N TYR A 229 -16.72 8.47 22.66
CA TYR A 229 -17.36 7.21 22.33
C TYR A 229 -18.39 6.88 23.41
N THR A 230 -19.58 6.47 23.00
CA THR A 230 -20.64 6.12 23.94
C THR A 230 -21.37 4.85 23.52
N TRP A 231 -21.90 4.13 24.51
CA TRP A 231 -22.89 3.09 24.29
C TRP A 231 -24.28 3.73 24.19
N GLU A 232 -25.11 3.34 23.22
CA GLU A 232 -26.50 3.80 23.12
C GLU A 232 -27.45 3.03 24.09
N GLY A 233 -26.88 2.18 24.94
CA GLY A 233 -27.57 1.33 25.89
C GLY A 233 -26.59 0.64 26.85
N ALA A 234 -26.87 -0.61 27.21
CA ALA A 234 -26.02 -1.37 28.11
C ALA A 234 -24.66 -1.70 27.46
N VAL A 235 -23.58 -1.54 28.24
CA VAL A 235 -22.20 -1.83 27.82
C VAL A 235 -22.10 -3.27 27.27
N ASN A 236 -21.53 -3.42 26.08
CA ASN A 236 -21.39 -4.70 25.35
C ASN A 236 -22.72 -5.42 25.01
N GLN A 237 -23.87 -4.74 25.09
CA GLN A 237 -25.17 -5.30 24.74
C GLN A 237 -26.01 -4.38 23.84
N SER A 238 -25.42 -3.28 23.35
CA SER A 238 -26.09 -2.28 22.52
C SER A 238 -25.12 -1.73 21.48
N ILE A 239 -25.64 -1.10 20.43
CA ILE A 239 -24.80 -0.36 19.49
C ILE A 239 -24.03 0.76 20.20
N SER A 240 -22.91 1.16 19.61
CA SER A 240 -22.09 2.26 20.12
C SER A 240 -21.86 3.31 19.04
N ALA A 241 -21.59 4.53 19.47
CA ALA A 241 -21.41 5.66 18.57
C ALA A 241 -20.11 6.40 18.88
N ARG A 242 -19.38 6.75 17.81
CA ARG A 242 -18.31 7.74 17.82
C ARG A 242 -18.92 9.10 17.54
N HIS A 243 -18.82 9.98 18.52
CA HIS A 243 -19.27 11.36 18.46
C HIS A 243 -18.08 12.28 18.25
N LEU A 244 -18.30 13.34 17.51
CA LEU A 244 -17.38 14.46 17.46
C LEU A 244 -17.58 15.31 18.74
N GLN A 245 -16.53 15.58 19.48
CA GLN A 245 -16.61 16.39 20.69
C GLN A 245 -16.96 17.83 20.34
N GLN A 246 -17.92 18.42 21.07
CA GLN A 246 -18.38 19.78 20.84
C GLN A 246 -18.25 20.69 22.07
N PRO A 247 -18.14 22.02 21.84
CA PRO A 247 -18.03 22.65 20.52
C PRO A 247 -16.63 22.47 19.92
N LEU A 248 -16.55 21.92 18.69
CA LEU A 248 -15.33 22.11 17.92
C LEU A 248 -15.23 23.61 17.65
N SER A 249 -14.09 24.19 17.98
CA SER A 249 -13.78 25.52 17.47
C SER A 249 -13.79 25.45 15.94
N GLU A 250 -14.05 26.58 15.29
CA GLU A 250 -13.99 26.67 13.83
C GLU A 250 -12.60 26.24 13.30
N SER A 251 -11.54 26.51 14.05
CA SER A 251 -10.17 26.02 13.77
C SER A 251 -10.12 24.49 13.77
N HIS A 252 -10.65 23.85 14.82
CA HIS A 252 -10.65 22.38 14.93
C HIS A 252 -11.46 21.71 13.81
N ALA A 253 -12.51 22.37 13.31
CA ALA A 253 -13.27 21.84 12.17
C ALA A 253 -12.48 21.89 10.85
N ALA A 254 -11.70 22.95 10.61
CA ALA A 254 -10.81 23.02 9.45
C ALA A 254 -9.64 22.03 9.55
N GLU A 255 -9.06 21.86 10.74
CA GLU A 255 -8.03 20.86 11.02
C GLU A 255 -8.55 19.44 10.79
N LEU A 256 -9.78 19.15 11.24
CA LEU A 256 -10.44 17.87 11.01
C LEU A 256 -10.62 17.57 9.51
N VAL A 257 -10.92 18.59 8.69
CA VAL A 257 -10.97 18.43 7.23
C VAL A 257 -9.59 18.08 6.67
N SER A 258 -8.52 18.69 7.17
CA SER A 258 -7.15 18.35 6.76
C SER A 258 -6.82 16.90 7.13
N LEU A 259 -7.17 16.46 8.33
CA LEU A 259 -6.93 15.10 8.82
C LEU A 259 -7.70 14.08 7.96
N TYR A 260 -9.00 14.29 7.71
CA TYR A 260 -9.75 13.42 6.82
C TYR A 260 -9.21 13.39 5.39
N VAL A 261 -8.70 14.51 4.88
CA VAL A 261 -8.01 14.56 3.58
C VAL A 261 -6.74 13.69 3.60
N GLU A 262 -5.97 13.73 4.67
CA GLU A 262 -4.77 12.92 4.86
C GLU A 262 -5.09 11.42 4.98
N GLU A 263 -6.18 11.08 5.69
CA GLU A 263 -6.72 9.73 5.82
C GLU A 263 -7.49 9.25 4.58
N ARG A 264 -7.64 10.11 3.56
CA ARG A 264 -8.43 9.86 2.33
C ARG A 264 -9.94 9.65 2.57
N ASP A 265 -10.46 10.05 3.72
CA ASP A 265 -11.89 10.15 3.99
C ASP A 265 -12.48 11.43 3.35
N LEU A 266 -12.51 11.47 2.02
CA LEU A 266 -13.01 12.62 1.28
C LEU A 266 -14.51 12.87 1.53
N GLN A 267 -15.27 11.85 1.95
CA GLN A 267 -16.69 11.99 2.26
C GLN A 267 -16.87 12.80 3.56
N SER A 268 -16.18 12.43 4.63
CA SER A 268 -16.22 13.17 5.89
C SER A 268 -15.60 14.56 5.74
N ALA A 269 -14.50 14.68 4.99
CA ALA A 269 -13.89 15.98 4.67
C ALA A 269 -14.90 16.92 3.97
N ARG A 270 -15.61 16.44 2.93
CA ARG A 270 -16.65 17.22 2.23
C ARG A 270 -17.80 17.61 3.15
N TYR A 271 -18.21 16.70 4.03
CA TYR A 271 -19.30 16.96 4.95
C TYR A 271 -18.97 18.10 5.91
N VAL A 272 -17.81 18.01 6.60
CA VAL A 272 -17.37 19.03 7.55
C VAL A 272 -17.11 20.37 6.84
N ALA A 273 -16.44 20.35 5.68
CA ALA A 273 -16.22 21.55 4.87
C ALA A 273 -17.53 22.19 4.41
N GLY A 274 -18.52 21.39 3.98
CA GLY A 274 -19.83 21.87 3.57
C GLY A 274 -20.64 22.50 4.71
N ASN A 275 -20.50 21.98 5.93
CA ASN A 275 -21.09 22.59 7.12
C ASN A 275 -20.45 23.95 7.43
N LEU A 276 -19.12 24.02 7.43
CA LEU A 276 -18.38 25.28 7.61
C LEU A 276 -18.78 26.33 6.56
N GLN A 277 -18.92 25.92 5.29
CA GLN A 277 -19.35 26.79 4.21
C GLN A 277 -20.78 27.30 4.35
N ARG A 278 -21.68 26.51 4.93
CA ARG A 278 -23.05 26.96 5.22
C ARG A 278 -23.12 27.91 6.41
N SER A 279 -22.37 27.64 7.48
CA SER A 279 -22.39 28.46 8.69
C SER A 279 -21.65 29.78 8.51
N GLN A 280 -20.51 29.77 7.79
CA GLN A 280 -19.67 30.94 7.56
C GLN A 280 -19.02 30.89 6.17
N PRO A 281 -19.76 31.23 5.11
CA PRO A 281 -19.28 31.10 3.74
C PRO A 281 -18.02 31.91 3.44
N GLU A 282 -17.79 33.00 4.17
CA GLU A 282 -16.63 33.86 4.07
C GLU A 282 -15.61 33.66 5.21
N GLY A 283 -15.91 32.79 6.19
CA GLY A 283 -15.07 32.57 7.37
C GLY A 283 -13.76 31.85 7.05
N LEU A 284 -12.70 32.17 7.81
CA LEU A 284 -11.35 31.65 7.62
C LEU A 284 -11.29 30.12 7.62
N ALA A 285 -11.99 29.49 8.58
CA ALA A 285 -12.09 28.04 8.68
C ALA A 285 -12.75 27.39 7.46
N SER A 286 -13.77 28.04 6.89
CA SER A 286 -14.44 27.54 5.68
C SER A 286 -13.52 27.61 4.46
N GLN A 287 -12.81 28.71 4.30
CA GLN A 287 -11.83 28.87 3.22
C GLN A 287 -10.67 27.86 3.35
N LEU A 288 -10.19 27.62 4.57
CA LEU A 288 -9.19 26.58 4.86
C LEU A 288 -9.71 25.19 4.50
N ALA A 289 -10.89 24.82 4.98
CA ALA A 289 -11.50 23.52 4.70
C ALA A 289 -11.70 23.29 3.19
N ALA A 290 -12.20 24.30 2.47
CA ALA A 290 -12.33 24.26 1.02
C ALA A 290 -10.97 24.05 0.33
N ALA A 291 -9.92 24.73 0.81
CA ALA A 291 -8.59 24.64 0.25
C ALA A 291 -7.94 23.26 0.48
N HIS A 292 -8.10 22.68 1.67
CA HIS A 292 -7.65 21.30 1.97
C HIS A 292 -8.32 20.29 1.03
N LEU A 293 -9.64 20.40 0.87
CA LEU A 293 -10.41 19.52 -0.01
C LEU A 293 -10.01 19.72 -1.48
N GLY A 294 -9.90 20.97 -1.92
CA GLY A 294 -9.50 21.33 -3.27
C GLY A 294 -8.13 20.77 -3.63
N ARG A 295 -7.15 20.84 -2.71
CA ARG A 295 -5.83 20.21 -2.88
C ARG A 295 -5.95 18.70 -3.06
N ALA A 296 -6.74 18.03 -2.23
CA ALA A 296 -6.93 16.58 -2.28
C ALA A 296 -7.55 16.12 -3.61
N THR A 297 -8.47 16.91 -4.16
CA THR A 297 -9.17 16.59 -5.42
C THR A 297 -8.50 17.15 -6.67
N GLY A 298 -7.33 17.80 -6.54
CA GLY A 298 -6.63 18.41 -7.68
C GLY A 298 -7.32 19.64 -8.27
N ASN A 299 -8.15 20.34 -7.50
CA ASN A 299 -8.79 21.60 -7.91
C ASN A 299 -7.74 22.72 -8.01
N ALA A 300 -7.73 23.44 -9.13
CA ALA A 300 -6.82 24.56 -9.39
C ALA A 300 -7.04 25.75 -8.42
N ASP A 301 -8.23 25.87 -7.85
CA ASP A 301 -8.63 27.01 -7.00
C ASP A 301 -8.10 26.91 -5.56
N ALA A 302 -7.55 25.76 -5.17
CA ALA A 302 -7.06 25.53 -3.80
C ALA A 302 -5.98 26.55 -3.38
N GLU A 303 -5.09 26.94 -4.31
CA GLU A 303 -4.10 27.98 -4.02
C GLU A 303 -4.73 29.35 -3.81
N GLU A 304 -5.74 29.71 -4.60
CA GLU A 304 -6.43 30.99 -4.45
C GLU A 304 -7.13 31.07 -3.10
N GLN A 305 -7.76 29.97 -2.67
CA GLN A 305 -8.38 29.85 -1.36
C GLN A 305 -7.35 30.01 -0.23
N TYR A 306 -6.20 29.32 -0.29
CA TYR A 306 -5.14 29.52 0.71
C TYR A 306 -4.56 30.94 0.70
N ARG A 307 -4.51 31.62 -0.46
CA ARG A 307 -4.10 33.04 -0.52
C ARG A 307 -5.14 33.96 0.12
N GLY A 308 -6.43 33.68 -0.07
CA GLY A 308 -7.53 34.39 0.60
C GLY A 308 -7.45 34.26 2.12
N VAL A 309 -7.16 33.06 2.61
CA VAL A 309 -6.87 32.78 4.03
C VAL A 309 -5.67 33.61 4.50
N ALA A 310 -4.54 33.53 3.80
CA ALA A 310 -3.32 34.25 4.15
C ALA A 310 -3.52 35.78 4.24
N ALA A 311 -4.37 36.35 3.37
CA ALA A 311 -4.66 37.79 3.35
C ALA A 311 -5.45 38.27 4.58
N GLN A 312 -6.13 37.36 5.28
CA GLN A 312 -6.93 37.65 6.47
C GLN A 312 -6.19 37.36 7.78
N MET A 313 -5.03 36.69 7.72
CA MET A 313 -4.24 36.35 8.90
C MET A 313 -3.32 37.53 9.30
N SER A 314 -3.34 37.84 10.59
CA SER A 314 -2.51 38.90 11.17
C SER A 314 -1.36 38.36 12.04
N ASP A 315 -1.46 37.11 12.49
CA ASP A 315 -0.42 36.45 13.28
C ASP A 315 0.59 35.70 12.39
N VAL A 316 1.85 35.72 12.82
CA VAL A 316 2.97 35.17 12.06
C VAL A 316 2.86 33.66 11.88
N THR A 317 2.36 32.94 12.90
CA THR A 317 2.25 31.49 12.90
C THR A 317 1.17 31.02 11.91
N GLY A 318 0.00 31.62 11.94
CA GLY A 318 -1.08 31.37 11.01
C GLY A 318 -0.67 31.65 9.56
N LEU A 319 -0.02 32.80 9.34
CA LEU A 319 0.49 33.16 8.02
C LEU A 319 1.50 32.12 7.50
N ALA A 320 2.35 31.57 8.38
CA ALA A 320 3.29 30.50 8.03
C ALA A 320 2.57 29.22 7.57
N VAL A 321 1.52 28.81 8.28
CA VAL A 321 0.69 27.64 7.91
C VAL A 321 0.04 27.85 6.54
N ALA A 322 -0.50 29.04 6.28
CA ALA A 322 -1.09 29.36 4.98
C ALA A 322 -0.05 29.29 3.85
N TRP A 323 1.15 29.86 4.06
CA TRP A 323 2.24 29.76 3.09
C TRP A 323 2.69 28.31 2.85
N TYR A 324 2.77 27.48 3.89
CA TYR A 324 3.07 26.06 3.76
C TYR A 324 2.06 25.37 2.85
N TRP A 325 0.76 25.58 3.07
CA TRP A 325 -0.27 24.94 2.26
C TRP A 325 -0.34 25.45 0.81
N ILE A 326 -0.07 26.74 0.57
CA ILE A 326 0.15 27.27 -0.79
C ILE A 326 1.30 26.52 -1.46
N GLY A 327 2.41 26.31 -0.73
CA GLY A 327 3.55 25.53 -1.20
C GLY A 327 3.16 24.10 -1.60
N ARG A 328 2.40 23.39 -0.75
CA ARG A 328 1.88 22.04 -1.02
C ARG A 328 0.99 21.98 -2.26
N ALA A 329 0.12 22.97 -2.43
CA ALA A 329 -0.77 23.05 -3.60
C ALA A 329 0.02 23.28 -4.90
N ARG A 330 1.13 24.02 -4.86
CA ARG A 330 2.03 24.25 -6.00
C ARG A 330 2.92 23.04 -6.30
N GLU A 331 3.43 22.39 -5.26
CA GLU A 331 4.16 21.12 -5.36
C GLU A 331 3.34 20.05 -6.10
N THR A 332 2.06 19.92 -5.76
CA THR A 332 1.13 18.97 -6.43
C THR A 332 1.00 19.24 -7.93
N ARG A 333 1.08 20.52 -8.34
CA ARG A 333 1.07 20.97 -9.74
C ARG A 333 2.46 21.00 -10.38
N ARG A 334 3.49 20.54 -9.68
CA ARG A 334 4.91 20.57 -10.08
C ARG A 334 5.47 21.98 -10.32
N ASP A 335 4.84 23.01 -9.77
CA ASP A 335 5.39 24.37 -9.74
C ASP A 335 6.40 24.48 -8.59
N TRP A 336 7.60 23.96 -8.82
CA TRP A 336 8.66 23.91 -7.80
C TRP A 336 9.20 25.29 -7.42
N ARG A 337 9.21 26.25 -8.35
CA ARG A 337 9.64 27.63 -8.05
C ARG A 337 8.65 28.32 -7.14
N GLY A 338 7.36 28.24 -7.46
CA GLY A 338 6.34 28.79 -6.59
C GLY A 338 6.27 28.06 -5.25
N ALA A 339 6.44 26.74 -5.22
CA ALA A 339 6.46 25.97 -3.98
C ALA A 339 7.63 26.40 -3.07
N ARG A 340 8.84 26.54 -3.63
CA ARG A 340 10.02 27.05 -2.93
C ARG A 340 9.75 28.41 -2.28
N ASP A 341 9.24 29.36 -3.05
CA ASP A 341 9.00 30.73 -2.55
C ASP A 341 7.99 30.76 -1.40
N SER A 342 6.97 29.90 -1.47
CA SER A 342 5.97 29.74 -0.41
C SER A 342 6.55 29.03 0.83
N TYR A 343 7.29 27.94 0.65
CA TYR A 343 7.94 27.25 1.77
C TYR A 343 8.99 28.11 2.47
N ARG A 344 9.67 29.00 1.74
CA ARG A 344 10.60 29.98 2.34
C ARG A 344 9.88 30.91 3.29
N LYS A 345 8.76 31.49 2.86
CA LYS A 345 7.94 32.35 3.74
C LYS A 345 7.44 31.60 4.98
N ALA A 346 7.06 30.33 4.84
CA ALA A 346 6.65 29.51 5.97
C ALA A 346 7.81 29.24 6.95
N ALA A 347 8.97 28.85 6.43
CA ALA A 347 10.16 28.57 7.23
C ALA A 347 10.75 29.83 7.90
N ASP A 348 10.74 30.98 7.21
CA ASP A 348 11.21 32.25 7.78
C ASP A 348 10.30 32.72 8.94
N ALA A 349 9.00 32.45 8.84
CA ALA A 349 8.02 32.82 9.86
C ALA A 349 8.03 31.88 11.07
N VAL A 350 8.28 30.59 10.88
CA VAL A 350 8.44 29.59 11.96
C VAL A 350 9.73 28.79 11.74
N PRO A 351 10.90 29.35 12.11
CA PRO A 351 12.21 28.76 11.84
C PRO A 351 12.43 27.38 12.46
N ASP A 352 11.79 27.11 13.58
CA ASP A 352 11.95 25.86 14.33
C ASP A 352 11.20 24.68 13.68
N SER A 353 10.26 24.96 12.75
CA SER A 353 9.49 23.91 12.07
C SER A 353 10.37 23.06 11.16
N LEU A 354 10.63 21.81 11.59
CA LEU A 354 11.38 20.83 10.80
C LEU A 354 10.71 20.53 9.46
N GLU A 355 9.39 20.37 9.45
CA GLU A 355 8.61 20.08 8.24
C GLU A 355 8.78 21.18 7.19
N TYR A 356 8.72 22.46 7.60
CA TYR A 356 8.87 23.58 6.68
C TYR A 356 10.28 23.64 6.09
N ARG A 357 11.30 23.40 6.93
CA ARG A 357 12.70 23.39 6.50
C ARG A 357 13.00 22.23 5.55
N TYR A 358 12.51 21.02 5.82
CA TYR A 358 12.72 19.89 4.92
C TYR A 358 12.00 20.08 3.57
N ARG A 359 10.77 20.62 3.56
CA ARG A 359 10.07 20.93 2.31
C ARG A 359 10.72 22.04 1.51
N LEU A 360 11.18 23.10 2.17
CA LEU A 360 11.96 24.14 1.53
C LEU A 360 13.24 23.56 0.92
N GLY A 361 13.94 22.69 1.64
CA GLY A 361 15.11 21.98 1.15
C GLY A 361 14.85 21.17 -0.12
N ASP A 362 13.78 20.37 -0.17
CA ASP A 362 13.37 19.58 -1.35
C ASP A 362 13.02 20.50 -2.53
N ALA A 363 12.25 21.57 -2.29
CA ALA A 363 11.89 22.54 -3.32
C ALA A 363 13.13 23.26 -3.90
N LEU A 364 14.07 23.69 -3.04
CA LEU A 364 15.34 24.30 -3.45
C LEU A 364 16.19 23.36 -4.30
N TYR A 365 16.27 22.09 -3.92
CA TYR A 365 16.99 21.09 -4.72
C TYR A 365 16.40 21.00 -6.12
N ARG A 366 15.07 20.95 -6.23
CA ARG A 366 14.34 20.82 -7.51
C ARG A 366 14.39 22.07 -8.37
N THR A 367 14.65 23.24 -7.79
CA THR A 367 14.89 24.49 -8.54
C THR A 367 16.36 24.69 -8.93
N GLY A 368 17.26 23.81 -8.49
CA GLY A 368 18.70 23.87 -8.79
C GLY A 368 19.56 24.56 -7.72
N ASP A 369 18.94 25.07 -6.65
CA ASP A 369 19.58 25.79 -5.54
C ASP A 369 20.20 24.81 -4.53
N THR A 370 21.02 23.87 -5.02
CA THR A 370 21.48 22.68 -4.28
C THR A 370 22.34 22.98 -3.06
N ALA A 371 23.15 24.04 -3.09
CA ALA A 371 23.98 24.44 -1.95
C ALA A 371 23.13 24.95 -0.78
N GLU A 372 22.12 25.77 -1.07
CA GLU A 372 21.19 26.30 -0.06
C GLU A 372 20.29 25.18 0.48
N SER A 373 19.77 24.33 -0.41
CA SER A 373 19.03 23.11 -0.04
C SER A 373 19.80 22.28 0.98
N ARG A 374 21.08 21.97 0.69
CA ARG A 374 21.94 21.20 1.58
C ARG A 374 22.13 21.90 2.92
N ALA A 375 22.38 23.20 2.94
CA ALA A 375 22.58 23.96 4.17
C ALA A 375 21.35 23.93 5.07
N ILE A 376 20.15 24.16 4.51
CA ILE A 376 18.88 24.14 5.25
C ILE A 376 18.57 22.74 5.78
N ILE A 377 18.77 21.69 4.96
CA ILE A 377 18.50 20.32 5.41
C ILE A 377 19.51 19.88 6.49
N LEU A 378 20.79 20.26 6.39
CA LEU A 378 21.78 20.00 7.45
C LEU A 378 21.43 20.71 8.76
N ALA A 379 20.96 21.95 8.70
CA ALA A 379 20.48 22.66 9.88
C ALA A 379 19.27 21.95 10.49
N ALA A 380 18.31 21.50 9.66
CA ALA A 380 17.16 20.73 10.11
C ALA A 380 17.56 19.41 10.78
N ILE A 381 18.51 18.66 10.21
CA ILE A 381 19.04 17.42 10.79
C ILE A 381 19.60 17.64 12.20
N LYS A 382 20.35 18.73 12.41
CA LYS A 382 20.97 19.04 13.71
C LYS A 382 19.94 19.29 14.81
N ASP A 383 18.78 19.84 14.44
CA ASP A 383 17.70 20.13 15.38
C ASP A 383 16.71 18.96 15.53
N ASP A 384 16.78 17.97 14.64
CA ASP A 384 15.83 16.86 14.57
C ASP A 384 16.22 15.70 15.48
N GLN A 385 15.84 15.81 16.75
CA GLN A 385 16.08 14.77 17.76
C GLN A 385 15.31 13.47 17.51
N SER A 386 14.37 13.46 16.55
CA SER A 386 13.57 12.28 16.22
C SER A 386 14.24 11.36 15.19
N LEU A 387 15.32 11.80 14.53
CA LEU A 387 15.98 11.02 13.49
C LEU A 387 16.53 9.70 14.05
N PRO A 388 16.08 8.54 13.56
CA PRO A 388 16.53 7.24 14.06
C PRO A 388 17.88 6.81 13.45
N PHE A 389 18.57 7.70 12.73
CA PHE A 389 19.76 7.41 11.96
C PHE A 389 20.68 8.62 11.78
N ASP A 390 21.88 8.39 11.25
CA ASP A 390 22.83 9.44 10.86
C ASP A 390 22.31 10.23 9.65
N GLY A 391 21.63 11.33 9.94
CA GLY A 391 21.05 12.20 8.93
C GLY A 391 22.09 12.85 8.00
N GLU A 392 23.27 13.21 8.49
CA GLU A 392 24.29 13.86 7.67
C GLU A 392 24.90 12.88 6.64
N ALA A 393 25.16 11.64 7.07
CA ALA A 393 25.61 10.57 6.19
C ALA A 393 24.54 10.21 5.14
N ALA A 394 23.29 10.03 5.57
CA ALA A 394 22.18 9.73 4.68
C ALA A 394 21.94 10.88 3.67
N LEU A 395 22.00 12.14 4.11
CA LEU A 395 21.88 13.31 3.22
C LEU A 395 22.98 13.32 2.15
N SER A 396 24.21 13.00 2.53
CA SER A 396 25.35 13.01 1.61
C SER A 396 25.23 11.95 0.51
N ILE A 397 24.50 10.85 0.74
CA ILE A 397 24.24 9.80 -0.26
C ILE A 397 23.24 10.25 -1.33
N ASP A 398 22.10 10.83 -0.94
CA ASP A 398 21.05 11.25 -1.89
C ASP A 398 20.27 12.49 -1.40
N PRO A 399 20.79 13.70 -1.61
CA PRO A 399 20.13 14.92 -1.14
C PRO A 399 18.70 15.09 -1.66
N LYS A 400 18.40 14.56 -2.85
CA LYS A 400 17.12 14.74 -3.53
C LYS A 400 15.95 14.09 -2.79
N THR A 401 16.19 12.96 -2.15
CA THR A 401 15.12 12.12 -1.56
C THR A 401 15.20 12.06 -0.03
N PHE A 402 16.01 12.93 0.61
CA PHE A 402 16.24 12.88 2.05
C PHE A 402 14.95 12.95 2.88
N ARG A 403 14.02 13.87 2.55
CA ARG A 403 12.74 14.00 3.27
C ARG A 403 11.94 12.70 3.25
N VAL A 404 11.82 12.07 2.08
CA VAL A 404 11.09 10.79 1.94
C VAL A 404 11.79 9.69 2.73
N ARG A 405 13.13 9.62 2.69
CA ARG A 405 13.90 8.67 3.48
C ARG A 405 13.71 8.87 4.97
N ARG A 406 13.67 10.12 5.45
CA ARG A 406 13.30 10.45 6.83
C ARG A 406 11.93 9.92 7.22
N GLU A 407 10.90 10.16 6.39
CA GLU A 407 9.53 9.67 6.63
C GLU A 407 9.51 8.14 6.72
N VAL A 408 10.17 7.44 5.78
CA VAL A 408 10.30 5.98 5.81
C VAL A 408 11.04 5.51 7.05
N GLY A 409 12.15 6.14 7.44
CA GLY A 409 12.91 5.73 8.62
C GLY A 409 12.14 5.90 9.94
N LEU A 410 11.38 7.00 10.09
CA LEU A 410 10.50 7.23 11.24
C LEU A 410 9.36 6.21 11.30
N PHE A 411 8.78 5.86 10.15
CA PHE A 411 7.79 4.80 10.08
C PHE A 411 8.40 3.46 10.52
N LEU A 412 9.52 3.07 9.93
CA LEU A 412 10.14 1.77 10.21
C LEU A 412 10.60 1.64 11.67
N VAL A 413 11.22 2.68 12.26
CA VAL A 413 11.68 2.62 13.65
C VAL A 413 10.53 2.31 14.62
N SER A 414 9.36 2.91 14.38
CA SER A 414 8.17 2.69 15.20
C SER A 414 7.53 1.30 15.02
N ARG A 415 7.89 0.56 13.96
CA ARG A 415 7.42 -0.80 13.67
C ARG A 415 8.51 -1.85 13.80
N MET A 416 9.70 -1.51 14.31
CA MET A 416 10.84 -2.44 14.37
C MET A 416 10.55 -3.74 15.12
N SER A 417 9.79 -3.68 16.22
CA SER A 417 9.41 -4.89 16.96
C SER A 417 8.61 -5.87 16.10
N GLU A 418 7.69 -5.36 15.28
CA GLU A 418 6.89 -6.18 14.36
C GLU A 418 7.72 -6.64 13.15
N ILE A 419 8.59 -5.78 12.62
CA ILE A 419 9.54 -6.15 11.55
C ILE A 419 10.43 -7.32 12.01
N THR A 420 11.03 -7.22 13.19
CA THR A 420 11.88 -8.27 13.78
C THR A 420 11.09 -9.54 14.06
N ARG A 421 9.87 -9.41 14.59
CA ARG A 421 8.97 -10.56 14.79
C ARG A 421 8.72 -11.28 13.47
N ARG A 422 8.29 -10.57 12.42
CA ARG A 422 8.00 -11.17 11.11
C ARG A 422 9.25 -11.75 10.44
N SER A 423 10.40 -11.11 10.60
CA SER A 423 11.66 -11.57 9.99
C SER A 423 12.25 -12.82 10.64
N THR A 424 11.87 -13.13 11.89
CA THR A 424 12.39 -14.28 12.66
C THR A 424 11.49 -15.52 12.63
N LEU A 425 10.30 -15.43 12.02
CA LEU A 425 9.40 -16.57 11.85
C LEU A 425 10.09 -17.69 11.04
N LYS A 426 9.98 -18.93 11.52
CA LYS A 426 10.61 -20.10 10.87
C LYS A 426 9.96 -20.39 9.52
N THR A 427 10.75 -20.34 8.46
CA THR A 427 10.37 -20.82 7.11
C THR A 427 10.31 -22.37 7.11
N PRO A 428 9.44 -23.02 6.32
CA PRO A 428 9.36 -24.49 6.24
C PRO A 428 10.69 -25.17 5.87
N LYS A 429 10.81 -26.48 6.19
CA LYS A 429 11.99 -27.34 5.97
C LYS A 429 12.68 -27.13 4.61
N PRO A 430 14.02 -27.27 4.53
CA PRO A 430 14.77 -27.09 3.29
C PRO A 430 14.24 -28.00 2.18
N LEU A 431 14.13 -27.45 0.96
CA LEU A 431 14.15 -28.28 -0.24
C LEU A 431 15.58 -28.80 -0.37
N ASN A 432 15.75 -30.11 -0.61
CA ASN A 432 17.04 -30.63 -1.05
C ASN A 432 17.30 -30.10 -2.47
N ASP A 433 18.28 -29.22 -2.62
CA ASP A 433 19.50 -29.40 -3.44
C ASP A 433 20.29 -28.08 -3.48
N ASP A 434 21.62 -28.17 -3.60
CA ASP A 434 22.60 -27.07 -3.50
C ASP A 434 22.44 -25.94 -4.55
N ALA A 435 21.52 -26.06 -5.50
CA ALA A 435 21.31 -25.12 -6.60
C ALA A 435 20.20 -24.08 -6.29
N LEU A 436 20.53 -22.80 -6.47
CA LEU A 436 19.62 -21.68 -6.24
C LEU A 436 18.55 -21.60 -7.35
N PRO A 437 17.24 -21.60 -7.06
CA PRO A 437 16.23 -21.39 -8.11
C PRO A 437 16.37 -20.00 -8.74
N ILE A 438 16.14 -19.87 -10.04
CA ILE A 438 16.16 -18.59 -10.76
C ILE A 438 14.73 -18.19 -11.11
N PHE A 439 14.33 -16.99 -10.74
CA PHE A 439 13.01 -16.43 -11.01
C PHE A 439 13.13 -15.26 -11.99
N VAL A 440 12.34 -15.33 -13.07
CA VAL A 440 12.16 -14.24 -14.04
C VAL A 440 10.67 -14.01 -14.24
N TYR A 441 10.25 -12.75 -14.30
CA TYR A 441 8.83 -12.40 -14.33
C TYR A 441 8.48 -11.48 -15.50
N TRP A 442 7.44 -11.85 -16.24
CA TRP A 442 6.79 -10.98 -17.22
C TRP A 442 5.28 -11.15 -17.15
N ALA A 443 4.59 -10.12 -16.66
CA ALA A 443 3.18 -10.21 -16.28
C ALA A 443 2.27 -10.78 -17.38
N GLN A 444 2.45 -10.31 -18.62
CA GLN A 444 1.63 -10.67 -19.78
C GLN A 444 1.95 -12.05 -20.37
N GLY A 445 3.04 -12.69 -19.92
CA GLY A 445 3.57 -13.90 -20.53
C GLY A 445 4.64 -13.64 -21.60
N PHE A 446 5.62 -14.53 -21.67
CA PHE A 446 6.81 -14.34 -22.50
C PHE A 446 6.59 -14.50 -24.01
N GLY A 447 5.50 -15.17 -24.43
CA GLY A 447 5.19 -15.36 -25.86
C GLY A 447 4.95 -14.04 -26.62
N GLU A 448 4.39 -13.04 -25.96
CA GLU A 448 4.12 -11.71 -26.52
C GLU A 448 5.10 -10.65 -25.97
N ALA A 449 6.17 -11.07 -25.29
CA ALA A 449 7.15 -10.13 -24.77
C ALA A 449 7.96 -9.49 -25.92
N PRO A 450 8.49 -8.27 -25.75
CA PRO A 450 9.38 -7.66 -26.75
C PRO A 450 10.55 -8.60 -27.13
N ALA A 451 11.01 -8.54 -28.38
CA ALA A 451 12.06 -9.43 -28.89
C ALA A 451 13.31 -9.49 -27.98
N ILE A 452 13.72 -8.34 -27.44
CA ILE A 452 14.86 -8.26 -26.52
C ILE A 452 14.63 -9.01 -25.19
N VAL A 453 13.39 -9.04 -24.69
CA VAL A 453 13.02 -9.80 -23.49
C VAL A 453 13.03 -11.29 -23.79
N GLN A 454 12.55 -11.69 -24.98
CA GLN A 454 12.61 -13.08 -25.42
C GLN A 454 14.06 -13.56 -25.60
N GLU A 455 14.94 -12.69 -26.11
CA GLU A 455 16.37 -12.96 -26.21
C GLU A 455 17.01 -13.20 -24.84
N CYS A 456 16.79 -12.29 -23.89
CA CYS A 456 17.27 -12.44 -22.52
C CYS A 456 16.79 -13.75 -21.87
N LEU A 457 15.51 -14.10 -22.06
CA LEU A 457 14.95 -15.34 -21.55
C LEU A 457 15.58 -16.57 -22.19
N SER A 458 15.74 -16.57 -23.52
CA SER A 458 16.33 -17.69 -24.27
C SER A 458 17.76 -17.97 -23.82
N GLN A 459 18.57 -16.91 -23.67
CA GLN A 459 19.93 -17.00 -23.15
C GLN A 459 19.94 -17.57 -21.72
N LEU A 460 19.06 -17.08 -20.85
CA LEU A 460 18.93 -17.59 -19.48
C LEU A 460 18.51 -19.06 -19.44
N ARG A 461 17.59 -19.46 -20.34
CA ARG A 461 17.11 -20.84 -20.48
C ARG A 461 18.22 -21.77 -20.99
N ALA A 462 19.06 -21.29 -21.91
CA ALA A 462 20.19 -22.06 -22.44
C ALA A 462 21.24 -22.37 -21.36
N LEU A 463 21.52 -21.42 -20.48
CA LEU A 463 22.50 -21.60 -19.39
C LEU A 463 21.92 -22.34 -18.18
N HIS A 464 20.66 -22.07 -17.80
CA HIS A 464 20.12 -22.47 -16.50
C HIS A 464 18.69 -23.03 -16.53
N GLY A 465 18.22 -23.56 -17.67
CA GLY A 465 16.84 -24.00 -17.86
C GLY A 465 16.33 -25.01 -16.81
N ALA A 466 17.19 -25.85 -16.24
CA ALA A 466 16.81 -26.84 -15.23
C ALA A 466 16.28 -26.24 -13.91
N ARG A 467 16.66 -25.01 -13.58
CA ARG A 467 16.28 -24.30 -12.34
C ARG A 467 15.59 -22.95 -12.59
N LEU A 468 15.22 -22.69 -13.84
CA LEU A 468 14.57 -21.45 -14.28
C LEU A 468 13.05 -21.54 -14.09
N HIS A 469 12.50 -20.56 -13.39
CA HIS A 469 11.07 -20.37 -13.17
C HIS A 469 10.58 -19.14 -13.92
N GLU A 470 9.81 -19.39 -14.98
CA GLU A 470 9.23 -18.36 -15.84
C GLU A 470 7.85 -17.96 -15.31
N LEU A 471 7.77 -16.78 -14.68
CA LEU A 471 6.61 -16.32 -13.94
C LEU A 471 5.77 -15.32 -14.74
N THR A 472 4.45 -15.40 -14.58
CA THR A 472 3.44 -14.55 -15.22
C THR A 472 2.26 -14.30 -14.26
N ASP A 473 1.37 -13.34 -14.55
CA ASP A 473 0.15 -13.12 -13.73
C ASP A 473 -0.69 -14.41 -13.55
N GLN A 474 -0.57 -15.36 -14.48
CA GLN A 474 -1.39 -16.59 -14.53
C GLN A 474 -0.85 -17.69 -13.61
N ASN A 475 0.45 -17.70 -13.28
CA ASN A 475 1.08 -18.79 -12.54
C ASN A 475 1.70 -18.39 -11.20
N ILE A 476 1.92 -17.09 -10.93
CA ILE A 476 2.57 -16.62 -9.69
C ILE A 476 1.84 -17.06 -8.41
N ALA A 477 0.52 -17.26 -8.46
CA ALA A 477 -0.28 -17.72 -7.32
C ALA A 477 0.07 -19.16 -6.87
N ALA A 478 0.75 -19.95 -7.71
CA ALA A 478 1.27 -21.26 -7.32
C ALA A 478 2.59 -21.17 -6.51
N TYR A 479 3.28 -20.03 -6.57
CA TYR A 479 4.58 -19.82 -5.95
C TYR A 479 4.47 -19.06 -4.63
N VAL A 480 3.72 -17.96 -4.60
CA VAL A 480 3.60 -17.09 -3.43
C VAL A 480 2.15 -16.74 -3.16
N GLU A 481 1.86 -16.30 -1.94
CA GLU A 481 0.55 -15.72 -1.64
C GLU A 481 0.31 -14.47 -2.50
N PRO A 482 -0.95 -14.15 -2.85
CA PRO A 482 -1.26 -12.97 -3.63
C PRO A 482 -0.71 -11.69 -2.99
N ILE A 483 -0.02 -10.87 -3.79
CA ILE A 483 0.40 -9.53 -3.38
C ILE A 483 -0.85 -8.66 -3.17
N PRO A 484 -0.96 -7.88 -2.07
CA PRO A 484 -2.13 -7.05 -1.80
C PRO A 484 -2.50 -6.14 -2.97
N ASP A 485 -3.80 -6.06 -3.30
CA ASP A 485 -4.27 -5.27 -4.46
C ASP A 485 -3.91 -3.79 -4.36
N VAL A 486 -3.83 -3.24 -3.13
CA VAL A 486 -3.40 -1.86 -2.87
C VAL A 486 -2.04 -1.53 -3.50
N VAL A 487 -1.12 -2.51 -3.59
CA VAL A 487 0.19 -2.32 -4.25
C VAL A 487 -0.01 -1.97 -5.72
N ARG A 488 -0.85 -2.74 -6.41
CA ARG A 488 -1.14 -2.58 -7.84
C ARG A 488 -2.00 -1.34 -8.10
N GLU A 489 -3.01 -1.10 -7.28
CA GLU A 489 -3.95 0.03 -7.43
C GLU A 489 -3.25 1.37 -7.21
N SER A 490 -2.37 1.46 -6.22
CA SER A 490 -1.68 2.72 -5.89
C SER A 490 -0.51 3.04 -6.82
N SER A 491 0.05 2.06 -7.55
CA SER A 491 1.38 2.26 -8.16
C SER A 491 1.66 1.48 -9.46
N GLY A 492 0.73 0.64 -9.90
CA GLY A 492 0.89 -0.21 -11.08
C GLY A 492 1.83 -1.41 -10.86
N ARG A 493 2.39 -1.92 -11.96
CA ARG A 493 3.08 -3.23 -11.99
C ARG A 493 4.52 -3.21 -11.45
N ALA A 494 5.16 -2.05 -11.37
CA ALA A 494 6.56 -1.93 -10.95
C ALA A 494 6.73 -2.39 -9.49
N HIS A 495 5.94 -1.84 -8.57
CA HIS A 495 6.03 -2.21 -7.15
C HIS A 495 5.39 -3.56 -6.83
N GLN A 496 4.44 -4.02 -7.64
CA GLN A 496 3.99 -5.42 -7.58
C GLN A 496 5.18 -6.38 -7.79
N SER A 497 6.06 -6.05 -8.74
CA SER A 497 7.28 -6.82 -8.99
C SER A 497 8.29 -6.67 -7.85
N ASP A 498 8.37 -5.51 -7.19
CA ASP A 498 9.16 -5.32 -5.96
C ASP A 498 8.71 -6.26 -4.84
N MET A 499 7.40 -6.37 -4.60
CA MET A 499 6.87 -7.29 -3.60
C MET A 499 7.05 -8.76 -4.00
N LEU A 500 6.79 -9.09 -5.26
CA LEU A 500 6.92 -10.45 -5.78
C LEU A 500 8.35 -10.98 -5.63
N ARG A 501 9.36 -10.18 -5.97
CA ARG A 501 10.75 -10.64 -5.85
C ARG A 501 11.16 -10.90 -4.42
N LEU A 502 10.73 -10.05 -3.49
CA LEU A 502 11.01 -10.25 -2.06
C LEU A 502 10.26 -11.46 -1.52
N ALA A 503 8.99 -11.67 -1.89
CA ALA A 503 8.21 -12.83 -1.48
C ALA A 503 8.83 -14.16 -1.96
N LEU A 504 9.34 -14.19 -3.20
CA LEU A 504 10.02 -15.36 -3.75
C LEU A 504 11.34 -15.64 -3.03
N LEU A 505 12.19 -14.62 -2.87
CA LEU A 505 13.49 -14.78 -2.21
C LEU A 505 13.36 -15.08 -0.72
N GLU A 506 12.36 -14.54 -0.04
CA GLU A 506 12.05 -14.85 1.36
C GLU A 506 11.69 -16.34 1.48
N LYS A 507 10.78 -16.82 0.63
CA LYS A 507 10.25 -18.17 0.70
C LYS A 507 11.23 -19.23 0.20
N TYR A 508 11.96 -18.96 -0.87
CA TYR A 508 12.77 -19.95 -1.58
C TYR A 508 14.28 -19.69 -1.50
N GLY A 509 14.72 -18.50 -1.11
CA GLY A 509 16.03 -18.01 -1.53
C GLY A 509 16.08 -17.90 -3.06
N GLY A 510 17.26 -18.07 -3.64
CA GLY A 510 17.42 -18.12 -5.08
C GLY A 510 17.95 -16.83 -5.69
N ILE A 511 17.68 -16.65 -6.98
CA ILE A 511 18.09 -15.51 -7.78
C ILE A 511 16.84 -14.91 -8.43
N TRP A 512 16.57 -13.63 -8.16
CA TRP A 512 15.68 -12.83 -8.98
C TRP A 512 16.48 -12.13 -10.06
N ILE A 513 15.99 -12.18 -11.30
CA ILE A 513 16.55 -11.46 -12.43
C ILE A 513 15.42 -10.78 -13.23
N ASP A 514 15.52 -9.48 -13.44
CA ASP A 514 14.58 -8.76 -14.31
C ASP A 514 14.61 -9.36 -15.72
N ALA A 515 13.44 -9.49 -16.36
CA ALA A 515 13.27 -10.09 -17.69
C ALA A 515 14.04 -9.40 -18.84
N THR A 516 14.64 -8.25 -18.56
CA THR A 516 15.46 -7.47 -19.51
C THR A 516 16.95 -7.65 -19.26
N CYS A 517 17.37 -8.60 -18.42
CA CYS A 517 18.78 -8.86 -18.17
C CYS A 517 19.31 -9.96 -19.09
N PHE A 518 20.32 -9.64 -19.88
CA PHE A 518 21.06 -10.61 -20.70
C PHE A 518 22.20 -11.20 -19.88
N VAL A 519 22.29 -12.52 -19.77
CA VAL A 519 23.32 -13.22 -18.98
C VAL A 519 24.39 -13.76 -19.91
N SER A 520 25.64 -13.33 -19.71
CA SER A 520 26.78 -13.71 -20.56
C SER A 520 27.61 -14.86 -20.01
N GLU A 521 27.50 -15.17 -18.72
CA GLU A 521 28.30 -16.18 -18.03
C GLU A 521 27.42 -17.10 -17.16
N ASP A 522 27.96 -18.24 -16.73
CA ASP A 522 27.28 -19.11 -15.77
C ASP A 522 27.09 -18.40 -14.41
N LEU A 523 25.84 -18.28 -13.95
CA LEU A 523 25.51 -17.57 -12.71
C LEU A 523 26.05 -18.26 -11.46
N ASP A 524 26.25 -19.58 -11.45
CA ASP A 524 26.78 -20.28 -10.28
C ASP A 524 28.28 -20.00 -10.14
N GLU A 525 29.03 -20.06 -11.24
CA GLU A 525 30.45 -19.66 -11.27
C GLU A 525 30.63 -18.19 -10.88
N ALA A 526 29.82 -17.30 -11.46
CA ALA A 526 29.90 -15.87 -11.21
C ALA A 526 29.51 -15.47 -9.78
N LEU A 527 28.49 -16.12 -9.19
CA LEU A 527 28.01 -15.80 -7.85
C LEU A 527 28.72 -16.55 -6.73
N SER A 528 29.34 -17.71 -6.99
CA SER A 528 30.05 -18.48 -5.95
C SER A 528 31.04 -17.65 -5.11
N PRO A 529 31.85 -16.73 -5.68
CA PRO A 529 32.74 -15.89 -4.88
C PRO A 529 32.07 -14.64 -4.28
N LEU A 530 30.83 -14.32 -4.67
CA LEU A 530 30.11 -13.09 -4.30
C LEU A 530 29.01 -13.32 -3.26
N LEU A 531 28.36 -14.48 -3.33
CA LEU A 531 27.17 -14.80 -2.56
C LEU A 531 27.53 -15.51 -1.25
N ASN A 532 27.65 -14.70 -0.20
CA ASN A 532 27.59 -15.19 1.17
C ASN A 532 26.13 -15.51 1.54
N GLU A 533 25.42 -14.57 2.14
CA GLU A 533 23.99 -14.70 2.45
C GLU A 533 23.09 -14.01 1.42
N PHE A 534 23.54 -12.86 0.91
CA PHE A 534 22.82 -12.00 -0.01
C PHE A 534 23.79 -11.35 -0.99
N PHE A 535 23.32 -11.03 -2.19
CA PHE A 535 24.04 -10.28 -3.20
C PHE A 535 23.08 -9.41 -4.02
N CYS A 536 23.50 -8.18 -4.29
CA CYS A 536 22.92 -7.33 -5.32
C CYS A 536 23.98 -6.34 -5.82
N PHE A 537 23.74 -5.74 -6.98
CA PHE A 537 24.53 -4.58 -7.41
C PHE A 537 24.15 -3.34 -6.57
N ARG A 538 25.07 -2.36 -6.45
CA ARG A 538 24.86 -1.11 -5.71
C ARG A 538 25.46 0.09 -6.46
N TYR A 539 24.94 1.29 -6.23
CA TYR A 539 25.45 2.52 -6.86
C TYR A 539 25.93 3.60 -5.89
N GLY A 540 25.84 3.36 -4.57
CA GLY A 540 26.46 4.24 -3.56
C GLY A 540 26.01 3.91 -2.14
N GLY A 541 26.94 3.74 -1.19
CA GLY A 541 26.60 3.35 0.18
C GLY A 541 25.66 2.12 0.22
N PRO A 542 24.56 2.15 1.01
CA PRO A 542 23.52 1.12 1.03
C PRO A 542 22.49 1.22 -0.12
N ARG A 543 22.74 2.01 -1.18
CA ARG A 543 21.84 2.14 -2.32
C ARG A 543 22.02 0.99 -3.30
N ILE A 544 21.00 0.15 -3.37
CA ILE A 544 21.00 -1.09 -4.15
C ILE A 544 20.44 -0.91 -5.56
N SER A 545 20.66 -1.90 -6.40
CA SER A 545 19.94 -2.14 -7.65
C SER A 545 19.15 -3.43 -7.49
N ASN A 546 17.83 -3.33 -7.42
CA ASN A 546 16.96 -4.46 -7.10
C ASN A 546 16.49 -5.29 -8.31
N TRP A 547 17.04 -5.03 -9.50
CA TRP A 547 16.76 -5.78 -10.74
C TRP A 547 17.52 -7.11 -10.83
N PHE A 548 18.55 -7.31 -9.99
CA PHE A 548 19.23 -8.60 -9.81
C PHE A 548 19.54 -8.78 -8.32
N LEU A 549 18.92 -9.80 -7.72
CA LEU A 549 19.07 -10.12 -6.31
C LEU A 549 19.35 -11.61 -6.19
N ALA A 550 20.36 -12.00 -5.42
CA ALA A 550 20.58 -13.39 -5.05
C ALA A 550 20.62 -13.52 -3.53
N ALA A 551 19.99 -14.56 -3.00
CA ALA A 551 19.90 -14.77 -1.56
C ALA A 551 19.91 -16.26 -1.24
N ARG A 552 20.62 -16.64 -0.17
CA ARG A 552 20.40 -17.93 0.47
C ARG A 552 19.05 -17.88 1.20
N ARG A 553 18.35 -19.01 1.20
CA ARG A 553 17.12 -19.16 1.97
C ARG A 553 17.39 -18.80 3.43
N GLY A 554 16.48 -18.02 4.03
CA GLY A 554 16.63 -17.55 5.41
C GLY A 554 17.54 -16.34 5.56
N SER A 555 17.94 -15.68 4.46
CA SER A 555 18.65 -14.41 4.55
C SER A 555 17.90 -13.42 5.45
N TYR A 556 18.57 -12.90 6.47
CA TYR A 556 18.03 -11.87 7.36
C TYR A 556 17.73 -10.59 6.59
N ILE A 557 18.61 -10.19 5.65
CA ILE A 557 18.40 -9.02 4.79
C ILE A 557 17.07 -9.14 4.04
N VAL A 558 16.83 -10.27 3.37
CA VAL A 558 15.59 -10.47 2.60
C VAL A 558 14.37 -10.52 3.50
N ARG A 559 14.44 -11.24 4.63
CA ARG A 559 13.32 -11.38 5.57
C ARG A 559 12.91 -10.05 6.20
N ALA A 560 13.88 -9.27 6.70
CA ALA A 560 13.63 -7.95 7.26
C ALA A 560 13.10 -6.98 6.20
N TRP A 561 13.68 -7.00 4.99
CA TRP A 561 13.24 -6.14 3.90
C TRP A 561 11.81 -6.48 3.44
N PHE A 562 11.48 -7.76 3.29
CA PHE A 562 10.13 -8.20 2.95
C PHE A 562 9.12 -7.85 4.04
N ALA A 563 9.46 -8.05 5.31
CA ALA A 563 8.60 -7.69 6.44
C ALA A 563 8.30 -6.18 6.47
N ALA A 564 9.34 -5.35 6.36
CA ALA A 564 9.21 -3.89 6.33
C ALA A 564 8.37 -3.40 5.16
N MET A 565 8.59 -3.94 3.97
CA MET A 565 7.79 -3.62 2.77
C MET A 565 6.33 -4.04 2.94
N SER A 566 6.07 -5.22 3.51
CA SER A 566 4.70 -5.71 3.75
C SER A 566 3.95 -4.79 4.71
N ILE A 567 4.57 -4.43 5.83
CA ILE A 567 3.98 -3.52 6.83
C ILE A 567 3.70 -2.14 6.23
N TRP A 568 4.61 -1.59 5.42
CA TRP A 568 4.35 -0.32 4.72
C TRP A 568 3.09 -0.39 3.86
N TRP A 569 2.94 -1.44 3.06
CA TRP A 569 1.78 -1.59 2.19
C TRP A 569 0.48 -1.88 2.94
N GLU A 570 0.56 -2.59 4.07
CA GLU A 570 -0.58 -2.87 4.95
C GLU A 570 -1.09 -1.61 5.67
N GLU A 571 -0.19 -0.73 6.14
CA GLU A 571 -0.56 0.44 6.96
C GLU A 571 -0.68 1.74 6.16
N GLU A 572 0.25 2.03 5.25
CA GLU A 572 0.27 3.30 4.50
C GLU A 572 -0.43 3.17 3.13
N GLY A 573 -0.23 2.06 2.43
CA GLY A 573 -0.94 1.77 1.18
C GLY A 573 -0.66 2.73 0.01
N TYR A 574 0.41 3.53 0.06
CA TYR A 574 0.82 4.46 -1.02
C TYR A 574 2.33 4.48 -1.27
N VAL A 575 2.72 5.11 -2.38
CA VAL A 575 4.13 5.26 -2.79
C VAL A 575 4.59 6.70 -2.58
N PRO A 576 5.46 6.99 -1.59
CA PRO A 576 5.96 8.34 -1.33
C PRO A 576 7.00 8.78 -2.37
N ASP A 577 7.74 7.84 -2.94
CA ASP A 577 8.69 8.03 -4.03
C ASP A 577 8.83 6.72 -4.82
N TYR A 578 9.11 6.84 -6.13
CA TYR A 578 9.24 5.70 -7.04
C TYR A 578 10.26 4.65 -6.58
N PHE A 579 11.27 5.04 -5.80
CA PHE A 579 12.28 4.11 -5.27
C PHE A 579 11.97 3.61 -3.86
N LEU A 580 10.70 3.55 -3.43
CA LEU A 580 10.27 3.10 -2.09
C LEU A 580 11.03 1.85 -1.60
N ALA A 581 11.12 0.78 -2.39
CA ALA A 581 11.83 -0.44 -1.98
C ALA A 581 13.31 -0.20 -1.66
N HIS A 582 13.96 0.74 -2.36
CA HIS A 582 15.35 1.13 -2.11
C HIS A 582 15.46 1.97 -0.84
N HIS A 583 14.51 2.88 -0.60
CA HIS A 583 14.45 3.69 0.61
C HIS A 583 14.24 2.82 1.85
N VAL A 584 13.34 1.83 1.78
CA VAL A 584 13.14 0.86 2.88
C VAL A 584 14.42 0.07 3.16
N PHE A 585 15.10 -0.43 2.13
CA PHE A 585 16.37 -1.15 2.30
C PHE A 585 17.43 -0.27 2.97
N GLU A 586 17.61 0.96 2.46
CA GLU A 586 18.57 1.92 3.01
C GLU A 586 18.23 2.28 4.46
N MET A 587 16.95 2.49 4.79
CA MET A 587 16.55 2.84 6.15
C MET A 587 16.76 1.68 7.11
N LEU A 588 16.49 0.43 6.71
CA LEU A 588 16.83 -0.76 7.50
C LEU A 588 18.33 -0.82 7.80
N TYR A 589 19.20 -0.55 6.82
CA TYR A 589 20.65 -0.47 7.04
C TYR A 589 21.02 0.55 8.13
N TRP A 590 20.30 1.68 8.19
CA TRP A 590 20.61 2.70 9.18
C TRP A 590 20.04 2.41 10.57
N ILE A 591 18.84 1.84 10.69
CA ILE A 591 18.12 1.71 11.96
C ILE A 591 18.23 0.33 12.62
N ASP A 592 18.59 -0.70 11.85
CA ASP A 592 18.75 -2.08 12.33
C ASP A 592 20.23 -2.50 12.33
N PRO A 593 20.88 -2.61 13.50
CA PRO A 593 22.27 -3.02 13.62
C PRO A 593 22.57 -4.41 13.03
N ASP A 594 21.64 -5.37 13.14
CA ASP A 594 21.83 -6.72 12.61
C ASP A 594 21.73 -6.73 11.08
N PHE A 595 20.80 -5.93 10.53
CA PHE A 595 20.70 -5.73 9.09
C PHE A 595 21.98 -5.09 8.55
N ARG A 596 22.47 -4.04 9.23
CA ARG A 596 23.74 -3.40 8.90
C ARG A 596 24.90 -4.39 8.91
N ALA A 597 25.03 -5.17 9.97
CA ALA A 597 26.10 -6.14 10.11
C ALA A 597 26.05 -7.24 9.03
N ALA A 598 24.85 -7.65 8.60
CA ALA A 598 24.68 -8.56 7.48
C ALA A 598 25.07 -7.90 6.15
N TRP A 599 24.63 -6.66 5.91
CA TRP A 599 24.93 -5.91 4.68
C TRP A 599 26.42 -5.64 4.50
N GLU A 600 27.14 -5.30 5.58
CA GLU A 600 28.59 -5.05 5.52
C GLU A 600 29.41 -6.30 5.16
N ARG A 601 28.83 -7.50 5.20
CA ARG A 601 29.46 -8.74 4.71
C ARG A 601 29.21 -9.01 3.23
N VAL A 602 28.34 -8.23 2.57
CA VAL A 602 28.01 -8.41 1.15
C VAL A 602 29.15 -7.86 0.30
N VAL A 603 29.64 -8.67 -0.64
CA VAL A 603 30.72 -8.28 -1.55
C VAL A 603 30.25 -7.15 -2.46
N PRO A 604 30.90 -5.98 -2.45
CA PRO A 604 30.39 -4.82 -3.16
C PRO A 604 30.62 -4.92 -4.67
N ARG A 605 29.54 -4.78 -5.46
CA ARG A 605 29.60 -4.69 -6.92
C ARG A 605 28.82 -3.49 -7.43
N ASP A 606 29.48 -2.66 -8.23
CA ASP A 606 28.90 -1.45 -8.81
C ASP A 606 27.87 -1.81 -9.89
N SER A 607 26.75 -1.08 -9.98
CA SER A 607 25.75 -1.31 -11.01
C SER A 607 26.07 -0.64 -12.35
N ARG A 608 27.11 0.20 -12.48
CA ARG A 608 27.48 0.84 -13.75
C ARG A 608 27.99 -0.15 -14.81
N PRO A 609 28.87 -1.13 -14.50
CA PRO A 609 29.30 -2.15 -15.46
C PRO A 609 28.13 -2.89 -16.15
N PRO A 610 27.14 -3.48 -15.45
CA PRO A 610 26.02 -4.16 -16.10
C PRO A 610 25.10 -3.23 -16.90
N HIS A 611 25.21 -1.90 -16.76
CA HIS A 611 24.43 -0.94 -17.56
C HIS A 611 25.18 -0.41 -18.79
N GLN A 612 26.46 -0.72 -18.99
CA GLN A 612 27.20 -0.16 -20.14
C GLN A 612 26.58 -0.60 -21.47
N LEU A 613 26.23 -1.88 -21.61
CA LEU A 613 25.55 -2.37 -22.81
C LEU A 613 24.19 -1.68 -23.02
N GLN A 614 23.49 -1.28 -21.95
CA GLN A 614 22.24 -0.52 -22.04
C GLN A 614 22.44 0.84 -22.72
N PHE A 615 23.52 1.56 -22.36
CA PHE A 615 23.79 2.88 -22.90
C PHE A 615 24.24 2.83 -24.35
N SER A 616 24.87 1.73 -24.76
CA SER A 616 25.39 1.49 -26.11
C SER A 616 24.52 0.57 -26.97
N MET A 617 23.26 0.32 -26.59
CA MET A 617 22.36 -0.59 -27.34
C MET A 617 22.23 -0.22 -28.82
N PHE A 618 22.24 1.08 -29.13
CA PHE A 618 22.03 1.62 -30.48
C PHE A 618 23.33 2.02 -31.19
N ASP A 619 24.47 1.90 -30.52
CA ASP A 619 25.77 2.13 -31.13
C ASP A 619 26.05 1.03 -32.17
N ALA A 620 26.87 1.34 -33.15
CA ALA A 620 27.31 0.38 -34.16
C ALA A 620 28.04 -0.80 -33.49
N TYR A 621 27.74 -2.00 -33.95
CA TYR A 621 28.37 -3.22 -33.50
C TYR A 621 29.78 -3.33 -34.07
N GLU A 622 30.75 -3.41 -33.16
CA GLU A 622 32.13 -3.78 -33.44
C GLU A 622 32.53 -4.89 -32.47
N SER A 623 33.04 -6.02 -33.00
CA SER A 623 33.23 -7.25 -32.21
C SER A 623 34.05 -7.02 -30.94
N GLU A 624 35.22 -6.37 -31.05
CA GLU A 624 36.11 -6.17 -29.90
C GLU A 624 35.46 -5.29 -28.82
N THR A 625 34.75 -4.23 -29.23
CA THR A 625 34.03 -3.35 -28.29
C THR A 625 32.87 -4.07 -27.64
N PHE A 626 32.11 -4.86 -28.40
CA PHE A 626 30.97 -5.62 -27.89
C PHE A 626 31.42 -6.70 -26.89
N ASP A 627 32.48 -7.44 -27.22
CA ASP A 627 33.05 -8.44 -26.31
C ASP A 627 33.61 -7.77 -25.05
N ALA A 628 34.26 -6.60 -25.18
CA ALA A 628 34.70 -5.82 -24.04
C ALA A 628 33.52 -5.38 -23.15
N LEU A 629 32.39 -4.96 -23.73
CA LEU A 629 31.17 -4.63 -23.00
C LEU A 629 30.61 -5.86 -22.24
N LEU A 630 30.57 -7.03 -22.90
CA LEU A 630 30.10 -8.26 -22.27
C LEU A 630 31.00 -8.73 -21.12
N ASN A 631 32.31 -8.47 -21.21
CA ASN A 631 33.27 -8.84 -20.17
C ASN A 631 33.25 -7.92 -18.92
N LEU A 632 32.46 -6.84 -18.94
CA LEU A 632 32.33 -5.94 -17.78
C LEU A 632 31.51 -6.53 -16.63
N SER A 633 30.65 -7.50 -16.91
CA SER A 633 29.72 -8.10 -15.95
C SER A 633 29.17 -9.43 -16.47
N PHE A 634 28.88 -10.37 -15.59
CA PHE A 634 28.23 -11.65 -15.95
C PHE A 634 26.76 -11.48 -16.38
N VAL A 635 26.16 -10.32 -16.08
CA VAL A 635 24.77 -9.97 -16.41
C VAL A 635 24.68 -8.52 -16.87
N HIS A 636 23.82 -8.24 -17.85
CA HIS A 636 23.70 -6.95 -18.53
C HIS A 636 22.26 -6.46 -18.52
N LYS A 637 21.98 -5.35 -17.84
CA LYS A 637 20.63 -4.80 -17.71
C LYS A 637 20.25 -4.02 -18.97
N LEU A 638 19.31 -4.50 -19.77
CA LEU A 638 18.86 -3.82 -20.99
C LEU A 638 17.55 -3.02 -20.77
N LYS A 639 17.12 -2.34 -21.83
CA LYS A 639 15.84 -1.63 -21.92
C LYS A 639 15.04 -2.17 -23.08
N TYR A 640 13.71 -2.29 -22.94
CA TYR A 640 12.83 -2.74 -24.03
C TYR A 640 11.96 -1.63 -24.63
N GLN A 641 11.83 -0.50 -23.94
CA GLN A 641 11.01 0.64 -24.40
C GLN A 641 11.87 1.58 -25.27
N PHE A 642 11.84 1.32 -26.57
CA PHE A 642 12.46 2.14 -27.61
C PHE A 642 11.65 2.04 -28.91
N SER A 643 11.83 2.99 -29.83
CA SER A 643 11.16 2.97 -31.13
C SER A 643 11.95 2.13 -32.13
N ASP A 644 11.28 1.40 -33.03
CA ASP A 644 11.96 0.60 -34.07
C ASP A 644 12.91 1.44 -34.93
N SER A 645 12.58 2.71 -35.16
CA SER A 645 13.44 3.65 -35.90
C SER A 645 14.76 3.99 -35.19
N ALA A 646 14.92 3.65 -33.91
CA ALA A 646 16.16 3.86 -33.17
C ALA A 646 17.17 2.72 -33.40
N MET A 647 16.73 1.59 -33.96
CA MET A 647 17.55 0.41 -34.17
C MET A 647 18.10 0.36 -35.61
N SER A 648 19.41 0.59 -35.76
CA SER A 648 20.12 0.28 -37.01
C SER A 648 20.34 -1.23 -37.14
N PRO A 649 20.28 -1.83 -38.35
CA PRO A 649 20.64 -3.24 -38.57
C PRO A 649 22.07 -3.59 -38.12
N GLU A 650 22.95 -2.60 -38.02
CA GLU A 650 24.34 -2.74 -37.60
C GLU A 650 24.53 -2.46 -36.11
N SER A 651 23.47 -2.22 -35.33
CA SER A 651 23.59 -1.88 -33.91
C SER A 651 23.89 -3.10 -33.02
N ASN A 652 24.43 -2.84 -31.82
CA ASN A 652 24.65 -3.86 -30.80
C ASN A 652 23.39 -4.66 -30.48
N ILE A 653 22.22 -4.01 -30.36
CA ILE A 653 20.95 -4.70 -30.11
C ILE A 653 20.52 -5.57 -31.31
N ALA A 654 20.69 -5.09 -32.55
CA ALA A 654 20.36 -5.87 -33.74
C ALA A 654 21.29 -7.09 -33.91
N TYR A 655 22.57 -6.96 -33.50
CA TYR A 655 23.47 -8.10 -33.40
C TYR A 655 23.00 -9.11 -32.36
N LEU A 656 22.67 -8.66 -31.15
CA LEU A 656 22.17 -9.53 -30.07
C LEU A 656 20.94 -10.34 -30.50
N LEU A 657 19.96 -9.70 -31.15
CA LEU A 657 18.73 -10.34 -31.63
C LEU A 657 18.94 -11.31 -32.80
N ARG A 658 19.99 -11.11 -33.62
CA ARG A 658 20.31 -12.01 -34.74
C ARG A 658 21.04 -13.28 -34.30
N ARG A 659 21.64 -13.26 -33.11
CA ARG A 659 22.42 -14.40 -32.58
C ARG A 659 21.58 -15.68 -32.45
N GLN A 660 20.25 -15.57 -32.45
CA GLN A 660 19.29 -16.69 -32.46
C GLN A 660 18.94 -17.27 -33.85
N LEU A 661 19.33 -16.64 -34.95
CA LEU A 661 18.99 -17.12 -36.30
C LEU A 661 20.08 -18.01 -36.93
N GLY A 662 20.97 -18.59 -36.12
CA GLY A 662 22.06 -19.49 -36.54
C GLY A 662 21.85 -20.92 -36.11
#